data_AF-A0A1F4JXU1-F1
#
_entry.id   AF-A0A1F4JXU1-F1
#
_cell.length_a   1.000
_cell.length_b   1.000
_cell.length_c   1.000
_cell.angle_alpha   90.00
_cell.angle_beta   90.00
_cell.angle_gamma   90.00
#
_symmetry.space_group_name_H-M   'P 1'
#
loop_
_entity.id
_entity.type
_entity.pdbx_description
1 polymer ?
#
loop_
_entity_poly.entity_id
_entity_poly.type
_entity_poly.pdbx_seq_one_letter_code
_entity_poly.pdbx_strand_id
1 'polypeptide(L)'
;MPERRATKLSLTFIRDKNANNHCGKSMRNRWALGTIAAVCALAVLLNGCAGTADWIANAILANAIKTDDREMPQTAYAIPSSADDVQILGGQGLGLSCSLPPGVDRLAFQRSGNQAPVSLQMRQACAFHDFCYRHGNATYGYAQADCDFLLQQHAFRLCKQINADYSVADCETNARKVTLGVRIGGAGSFKRADAIEDHKAATFFEFDPYPVRAAAHTVVRLADAPKAWLKDAHGEDAMLPKAAYFFEVKPSGTRVSILGWRKNGARTCAAFELPAGFNALNGPPMVVRDSPGGEDWFVWWKRESMQNTKGHFALLPPGRATRADWMETAGGFAKSSVVGCKELPIWNASDELKTSAQIGFTAKPNNDLEFSEIHAARDSVADGVLRLIGLTTHSCGANELQNVSSCLIDVELDVNMRRFKEDVQPSAPGPKPKYNKSPTKYRAHDQHCAEGQGLGCDRYRNYVTAPYILSQDSKPYVLWLRRGTSDGTNYRKEVFIRRFALGATRDDQAQDLGEQFMAEFPEDMDPAALLEADTLTPTFLSLSIKNSEGNAIGIRLTSAAKPGEPAKVESLDCLKNTDASWMYRPSVLVRDVTTPHKYFVIFSRSEGGKNDFESGTVDQLNLSADLQLKIATIENNQCTKVRDQQFSGALSEFLWDEEKKGILAAVANRDKPCKSVEGSDRCRRMRQYEAGRAQEIFGKFLSRTRGGQLTVADVSGDGVPDLILASNKVPADVQKSDKFPELAHDKFSVPRSRLFIGRKDADAGLVFDVAAPRK
;
A
#
# COMPACT_ATOMS: atom_id res chain seq x y z
N MET A 1 33.41 -0.75 -39.33
CA MET A 1 33.58 -1.85 -40.31
C MET A 1 34.32 -3.00 -39.61
N PRO A 2 34.10 -4.27 -39.98
CA PRO A 2 33.30 -4.77 -41.09
C PRO A 2 31.81 -5.02 -40.73
N GLU A 3 31.01 -5.26 -41.75
CA GLU A 3 29.57 -5.51 -41.66
C GLU A 3 29.25 -6.96 -41.24
N ARG A 4 28.14 -7.17 -40.53
CA ARG A 4 27.42 -8.46 -40.55
C ARG A 4 25.94 -8.20 -40.84
N ARG A 5 25.42 -8.92 -41.83
CA ARG A 5 24.07 -8.72 -42.40
C ARG A 5 22.98 -9.00 -41.37
N ALA A 6 22.09 -8.04 -41.15
CA ALA A 6 20.84 -8.27 -40.43
C ALA A 6 19.78 -8.84 -41.40
N THR A 7 19.45 -10.12 -41.24
CA THR A 7 18.39 -10.77 -42.04
C THR A 7 17.02 -10.29 -41.56
N LYS A 8 16.44 -9.28 -42.22
CA LYS A 8 15.06 -8.84 -41.97
C LYS A 8 14.08 -9.93 -42.41
N LEU A 9 13.46 -10.63 -41.45
CA LEU A 9 12.30 -11.48 -41.69
C LEU A 9 11.03 -10.60 -41.65
N SER A 10 10.58 -10.16 -42.82
CA SER A 10 9.35 -9.39 -42.98
C SER A 10 8.17 -10.36 -43.14
N LEU A 11 7.30 -10.42 -42.14
CA LEU A 11 6.10 -11.27 -42.15
C LEU A 11 4.94 -10.53 -42.82
N THR A 12 4.96 -10.51 -44.15
CA THR A 12 3.88 -9.98 -44.98
C THR A 12 2.68 -10.90 -44.93
N PHE A 13 1.60 -10.49 -44.26
CA PHE A 13 0.32 -11.22 -44.30
C PHE A 13 -0.35 -11.04 -45.67
N ILE A 14 -0.05 -11.95 -46.60
CA ILE A 14 -0.83 -12.11 -47.83
C ILE A 14 -2.18 -12.71 -47.45
N ARG A 15 -3.24 -11.91 -47.61
CA ARG A 15 -4.61 -12.29 -47.28
C ARG A 15 -5.28 -12.91 -48.50
N ASP A 16 -4.95 -14.17 -48.77
CA ASP A 16 -5.52 -14.87 -49.92
C ASP A 16 -7.00 -15.21 -49.68
N LYS A 17 -7.84 -14.85 -50.65
CA LYS A 17 -9.28 -15.11 -50.66
C LYS A 17 -9.55 -16.09 -51.80
N ASN A 18 -9.58 -17.40 -51.52
CA ASN A 18 -10.45 -18.41 -52.13
C ASN A 18 -9.95 -19.84 -51.82
N ALA A 19 -10.61 -20.53 -50.88
CA ALA A 19 -10.51 -21.99 -50.74
C ALA A 19 -11.64 -22.55 -49.85
N ASN A 20 -12.89 -22.51 -50.34
CA ASN A 20 -13.89 -23.44 -49.82
C ASN A 20 -13.63 -24.84 -50.41
N ASN A 21 -13.98 -25.87 -49.65
CA ASN A 21 -14.00 -27.29 -50.03
C ASN A 21 -12.63 -28.00 -50.20
N HIS A 22 -12.08 -28.51 -49.09
CA HIS A 22 -11.91 -29.97 -48.94
C HIS A 22 -11.63 -30.36 -47.49
N CYS A 23 -12.42 -31.31 -46.97
CA CYS A 23 -12.39 -31.74 -45.57
C CYS A 23 -11.60 -33.05 -45.37
N GLY A 24 -10.95 -33.18 -44.21
CA GLY A 24 -10.84 -34.49 -43.53
C GLY A 24 -9.87 -35.54 -44.07
N LYS A 25 -8.55 -35.28 -44.04
CA LYS A 25 -7.54 -36.37 -43.87
C LYS A 25 -6.12 -35.96 -43.42
N SER A 26 -5.78 -34.66 -43.34
CA SER A 26 -4.42 -34.19 -42.99
C SER A 26 -4.14 -33.97 -41.49
N MET A 27 -5.17 -34.01 -40.61
CA MET A 27 -4.98 -33.62 -39.20
C MET A 27 -4.05 -34.55 -38.41
N ARG A 28 -4.08 -35.88 -38.61
CA ARG A 28 -3.34 -36.84 -37.74
C ARG A 28 -1.82 -36.60 -37.72
N ASN A 29 -1.21 -36.21 -38.84
CA ASN A 29 0.24 -35.93 -38.86
C ASN A 29 0.61 -34.54 -38.29
N ARG A 30 -0.29 -33.55 -38.32
CA ARG A 30 -0.04 -32.24 -37.68
C ARG A 30 -0.16 -32.32 -36.16
N TRP A 31 -1.09 -33.13 -35.65
CA TRP A 31 -1.12 -33.47 -34.23
C TRP A 31 0.14 -34.24 -33.84
N ALA A 32 0.51 -35.32 -34.54
CA ALA A 32 1.71 -36.10 -34.21
C ALA A 32 3.02 -35.27 -34.22
N LEU A 33 3.22 -34.39 -35.21
CA LEU A 33 4.36 -33.46 -35.22
C LEU A 33 4.27 -32.42 -34.08
N GLY A 34 3.07 -31.95 -33.74
CA GLY A 34 2.84 -31.09 -32.58
C GLY A 34 3.15 -31.78 -31.25
N THR A 35 2.74 -33.04 -31.08
CA THR A 35 3.05 -33.83 -29.88
C THR A 35 4.53 -34.19 -29.82
N ILE A 36 5.19 -34.52 -30.94
CA ILE A 36 6.63 -34.77 -30.96
C ILE A 36 7.40 -33.48 -30.65
N ALA A 37 7.03 -32.34 -31.22
CA ALA A 37 7.64 -31.06 -30.87
C ALA A 37 7.41 -30.68 -29.39
N ALA A 38 6.21 -30.92 -28.87
CA ALA A 38 5.89 -30.70 -27.45
C ALA A 38 6.63 -31.69 -26.54
N VAL A 39 6.76 -32.96 -26.90
CA VAL A 39 7.49 -33.99 -26.14
C VAL A 39 9.00 -33.79 -26.23
N CYS A 40 9.54 -33.32 -27.35
CA CYS A 40 10.95 -32.91 -27.46
C CYS A 40 11.21 -31.63 -26.65
N ALA A 41 10.32 -30.63 -26.69
CA ALA A 41 10.40 -29.46 -25.81
C ALA A 41 10.31 -29.87 -24.33
N LEU A 42 9.41 -30.81 -23.98
CA LEU A 42 9.28 -31.36 -22.63
C LEU A 42 10.50 -32.20 -22.23
N ALA A 43 11.10 -32.97 -23.13
CA ALA A 43 12.30 -33.76 -22.87
C ALA A 43 13.57 -32.89 -22.71
N VAL A 44 13.65 -31.77 -23.44
CA VAL A 44 14.66 -30.72 -23.24
C VAL A 44 14.40 -29.98 -21.91
N LEU A 45 13.14 -29.71 -21.56
CA LEU A 45 12.73 -29.19 -20.25
C LEU A 45 13.08 -30.13 -19.09
N LEU A 46 13.01 -31.45 -19.30
CA LEU A 46 13.25 -32.47 -18.27
C LEU A 46 14.73 -32.86 -18.10
N ASN A 47 15.59 -32.67 -19.11
CA ASN A 47 16.97 -33.19 -19.08
C ASN A 47 18.10 -32.14 -19.23
N GLY A 48 17.82 -30.83 -19.34
CA GLY A 48 18.91 -29.85 -19.54
C GLY A 48 18.61 -28.37 -19.32
N CYS A 49 17.59 -28.01 -18.52
CA CYS A 49 16.92 -26.72 -18.69
C CYS A 49 17.41 -25.50 -17.87
N ALA A 50 18.65 -25.47 -17.39
CA ALA A 50 19.22 -24.23 -16.86
C ALA A 50 19.50 -23.24 -18.00
N GLY A 51 20.41 -23.58 -18.93
CA GLY A 51 20.88 -22.69 -19.99
C GLY A 51 19.83 -22.23 -21.00
N THR A 52 18.79 -23.03 -21.24
CA THR A 52 17.64 -22.63 -22.08
C THR A 52 16.69 -21.68 -21.36
N ALA A 53 16.47 -21.87 -20.05
CA ALA A 53 15.73 -20.89 -19.25
C ALA A 53 16.51 -19.56 -19.15
N ASP A 54 17.84 -19.63 -18.97
CA ASP A 54 18.75 -18.47 -19.03
C ASP A 54 18.61 -17.73 -20.36
N TRP A 55 18.69 -18.44 -21.49
CA TRP A 55 18.61 -17.85 -22.83
C TRP A 55 17.24 -17.21 -23.10
N ILE A 56 16.13 -17.88 -22.78
CA ILE A 56 14.77 -17.35 -22.98
C ILE A 56 14.54 -16.11 -22.09
N ALA A 57 14.93 -16.18 -20.82
CA ALA A 57 14.77 -15.07 -19.88
C ALA A 57 15.62 -13.85 -20.29
N ASN A 58 16.87 -14.07 -20.72
CA ASN A 58 17.75 -13.02 -21.22
C ASN A 58 17.31 -12.43 -22.56
N ALA A 59 16.71 -13.23 -23.46
CA ALA A 59 16.21 -12.75 -24.76
C ALA A 59 14.89 -11.96 -24.65
N ILE A 60 14.02 -12.28 -23.70
CA ILE A 60 12.68 -11.67 -23.54
C ILE A 60 12.69 -10.50 -22.53
N LEU A 61 13.54 -10.53 -21.49
CA LEU A 61 13.51 -9.61 -20.35
C LEU A 61 14.83 -8.84 -20.15
N ALA A 62 15.35 -8.21 -21.21
CA ALA A 62 16.62 -7.49 -21.17
C ALA A 62 16.70 -6.37 -20.11
N ASN A 63 15.57 -5.75 -19.78
CA ASN A 63 15.46 -4.45 -19.08
C ASN A 63 15.56 -4.52 -17.53
N ALA A 64 16.49 -5.31 -16.98
CA ALA A 64 16.84 -5.23 -15.56
C ALA A 64 17.56 -3.89 -15.27
N ILE A 65 17.16 -3.17 -14.21
CA ILE A 65 17.95 -2.04 -13.71
C ILE A 65 19.19 -2.61 -13.03
N LYS A 66 20.36 -2.35 -13.62
CA LYS A 66 21.65 -2.78 -13.09
C LYS A 66 22.04 -1.87 -11.91
N THR A 67 22.17 -2.46 -10.75
CA THR A 67 22.81 -1.86 -9.58
C THR A 67 23.84 -2.86 -9.08
N ASP A 68 24.95 -2.37 -8.52
CA ASP A 68 25.82 -3.22 -7.67
C ASP A 68 25.59 -2.86 -6.19
N ASP A 69 24.42 -2.27 -5.90
CA ASP A 69 24.02 -1.91 -4.54
C ASP A 69 23.67 -3.17 -3.73
N ARG A 70 24.04 -3.11 -2.45
CA ARG A 70 23.66 -4.09 -1.43
C ARG A 70 22.54 -3.52 -0.56
N GLU A 71 21.60 -2.81 -1.18
CA GLU A 71 20.36 -2.40 -0.52
C GLU A 71 19.40 -3.61 -0.50
N MET A 72 18.82 -3.95 0.64
CA MET A 72 17.66 -4.87 0.65
C MET A 72 16.52 -4.30 -0.22
N PRO A 73 15.66 -5.13 -0.83
CA PRO A 73 14.45 -4.61 -1.46
C PRO A 73 13.50 -4.04 -0.39
N GLN A 74 12.56 -3.22 -0.84
CA GLN A 74 11.62 -2.56 0.06
C GLN A 74 10.53 -3.54 0.53
N THR A 75 10.15 -3.44 1.80
CA THR A 75 8.96 -4.11 2.33
C THR A 75 7.71 -3.36 1.88
N ALA A 76 6.69 -4.08 1.45
CA ALA A 76 5.35 -3.50 1.32
C ALA A 76 4.70 -3.40 2.70
N TYR A 77 4.24 -2.22 3.11
CA TYR A 77 3.58 -2.02 4.39
C TYR A 77 2.50 -0.94 4.31
N ALA A 78 1.45 -1.09 5.11
CA ALA A 78 0.41 -0.07 5.21
C ALA A 78 0.99 1.25 5.74
N ILE A 79 1.00 2.28 4.90
CA ILE A 79 1.39 3.63 5.32
C ILE A 79 0.19 4.28 6.03
N PRO A 80 0.33 4.70 7.30
CA PRO A 80 -0.80 5.17 8.09
C PRO A 80 -1.32 6.51 7.56
N SER A 81 -2.64 6.56 7.34
CA SER A 81 -3.37 7.74 6.89
C SER A 81 -3.77 8.67 8.04
N SER A 82 -3.81 8.20 9.29
CA SER A 82 -3.97 9.00 10.50
C SER A 82 -2.98 8.51 11.57
N ALA A 83 -2.84 9.24 12.67
CA ALA A 83 -2.03 8.80 13.81
C ALA A 83 -2.82 7.93 14.81
N ASP A 84 -4.04 7.50 14.48
CA ASP A 84 -4.84 6.58 15.29
C ASP A 84 -4.41 5.13 15.02
N ASP A 85 -4.63 4.18 15.94
CA ASP A 85 -4.29 2.76 15.73
C ASP A 85 -5.24 2.10 14.72
N VAL A 86 -4.88 2.29 13.46
CA VAL A 86 -5.57 1.78 12.26
C VAL A 86 -4.61 0.83 11.55
N GLN A 87 -5.02 -0.43 11.45
CA GLN A 87 -4.18 -1.50 10.92
C GLN A 87 -4.91 -2.19 9.76
N ILE A 88 -4.16 -2.67 8.77
CA ILE A 88 -4.74 -3.30 7.60
C ILE A 88 -4.58 -4.81 7.67
N LEU A 89 -5.72 -5.48 7.67
CA LEU A 89 -5.91 -6.92 7.62
C LEU A 89 -6.03 -7.34 6.15
N GLY A 90 -5.13 -8.22 5.71
CA GLY A 90 -5.09 -8.64 4.31
C GLY A 90 -5.97 -9.84 4.03
N GLY A 91 -6.58 -9.83 2.84
CA GLY A 91 -7.32 -10.96 2.31
C GLY A 91 -6.39 -11.95 1.61
N GLN A 92 -6.24 -13.13 2.22
CA GLN A 92 -5.68 -14.34 1.62
C GLN A 92 -4.21 -14.22 1.18
N GLY A 93 -3.29 -14.80 1.97
CA GLY A 93 -1.92 -15.12 1.54
C GLY A 93 -1.82 -16.13 0.36
N LEU A 94 -2.96 -16.52 -0.22
CA LEU A 94 -3.09 -17.26 -1.47
C LEU A 94 -2.53 -16.43 -2.64
N GLY A 95 -1.22 -16.56 -2.89
CA GLY A 95 -0.48 -15.80 -3.90
C GLY A 95 1.00 -15.60 -3.56
N LEU A 96 1.36 -15.69 -2.27
CA LEU A 96 2.71 -15.46 -1.74
C LEU A 96 3.77 -16.49 -2.19
N SER A 97 3.35 -17.52 -2.94
CA SER A 97 4.22 -18.43 -3.71
C SER A 97 4.77 -17.82 -5.02
N CYS A 98 4.85 -16.49 -5.10
CA CYS A 98 5.24 -15.74 -6.31
C CYS A 98 4.33 -16.00 -7.54
N SER A 99 3.09 -16.49 -7.34
CA SER A 99 2.23 -17.00 -8.44
C SER A 99 2.95 -18.01 -9.37
N LEU A 100 4.00 -18.71 -8.89
CA LEU A 100 4.70 -19.69 -9.69
C LEU A 100 3.83 -20.95 -9.86
N PRO A 101 3.66 -21.48 -11.09
CA PRO A 101 2.94 -22.74 -11.27
C PRO A 101 3.64 -23.87 -10.50
N PRO A 102 2.88 -24.81 -9.90
CA PRO A 102 3.47 -25.90 -9.13
C PRO A 102 4.57 -26.66 -9.88
N GLY A 103 5.75 -26.77 -9.26
CA GLY A 103 6.91 -27.47 -9.83
C GLY A 103 7.82 -26.60 -10.72
N VAL A 104 7.41 -25.40 -11.12
CA VAL A 104 8.29 -24.46 -11.87
C VAL A 104 9.44 -23.95 -11.00
N ASP A 105 9.25 -23.90 -9.68
CA ASP A 105 10.28 -23.59 -8.68
C ASP A 105 11.50 -24.52 -8.78
N ARG A 106 11.27 -25.82 -9.02
CA ARG A 106 12.31 -26.85 -9.16
C ARG A 106 13.01 -26.85 -10.52
N LEU A 107 12.35 -26.32 -11.55
CA LEU A 107 12.85 -26.31 -12.93
C LEU A 107 13.60 -25.02 -13.28
N ALA A 108 13.10 -23.87 -12.81
CA ALA A 108 13.72 -22.57 -13.08
C ALA A 108 14.96 -22.30 -12.20
N PHE A 109 15.03 -22.90 -11.01
CA PHE A 109 16.07 -22.63 -10.02
C PHE A 109 16.71 -23.94 -9.53
N GLN A 110 17.98 -24.14 -9.88
CA GLN A 110 18.78 -25.23 -9.31
C GLN A 110 19.04 -24.91 -7.83
N ARG A 111 18.59 -25.79 -6.94
CA ARG A 111 18.81 -25.69 -5.49
C ARG A 111 19.91 -26.66 -5.07
N SER A 112 20.86 -26.21 -4.26
CA SER A 112 21.65 -27.12 -3.44
C SER A 112 20.77 -27.68 -2.31
N GLY A 113 21.13 -28.85 -1.77
CA GLY A 113 20.31 -29.58 -0.79
C GLY A 113 19.95 -28.79 0.48
N ASN A 114 20.73 -27.76 0.81
CA ASN A 114 20.57 -26.96 2.03
C ASN A 114 19.79 -25.65 1.79
N GLN A 115 19.58 -25.20 0.55
CA GLN A 115 18.93 -23.92 0.25
C GLN A 115 17.40 -24.00 0.38
N ALA A 116 16.77 -22.99 0.99
CA ALA A 116 15.31 -22.84 1.05
C ALA A 116 14.66 -22.76 -0.35
N PRO A 117 13.34 -23.02 -0.45
CA PRO A 117 12.59 -22.80 -1.69
C PRO A 117 12.70 -21.35 -2.17
N VAL A 118 12.65 -21.15 -3.49
CA VAL A 118 12.75 -19.80 -4.08
C VAL A 118 11.58 -18.91 -3.65
N SER A 119 10.41 -19.47 -3.35
CA SER A 119 9.29 -18.76 -2.74
C SER A 119 9.61 -18.16 -1.36
N LEU A 120 10.57 -18.71 -0.61
CA LEU A 120 11.09 -18.07 0.61
C LEU A 120 12.17 -17.04 0.29
N GLN A 121 13.14 -17.40 -0.56
CA GLN A 121 14.25 -16.51 -0.92
C GLN A 121 13.78 -15.20 -1.57
N MET A 122 12.73 -15.28 -2.41
CA MET A 122 12.14 -14.15 -3.13
C MET A 122 10.87 -13.61 -2.45
N ARG A 123 10.53 -14.08 -1.24
CA ARG A 123 9.22 -13.84 -0.60
C ARG A 123 8.85 -12.35 -0.54
N GLN A 124 9.77 -11.50 -0.10
CA GLN A 124 9.54 -10.06 0.04
C GLN A 124 9.26 -9.40 -1.33
N ALA A 125 10.03 -9.76 -2.37
CA ALA A 125 9.82 -9.27 -3.73
C ALA A 125 8.47 -9.72 -4.30
N CYS A 126 8.05 -10.95 -3.99
CA CYS A 126 6.78 -11.51 -4.44
C CYS A 126 5.57 -10.96 -3.68
N ALA A 127 5.69 -10.70 -2.38
CA ALA A 127 4.66 -10.00 -1.60
C ALA A 127 4.45 -8.57 -2.14
N PHE A 128 5.55 -7.83 -2.38
CA PHE A 128 5.48 -6.50 -2.99
C PHE A 128 4.86 -6.53 -4.39
N HIS A 129 5.18 -7.55 -5.20
CA HIS A 129 4.57 -7.75 -6.53
C HIS A 129 3.05 -8.00 -6.48
N ASP A 130 2.57 -8.82 -5.53
CA ASP A 130 1.14 -9.07 -5.35
C ASP A 130 0.39 -7.79 -4.90
N PHE A 131 0.95 -7.03 -3.95
CA PHE A 131 0.41 -5.71 -3.60
C PHE A 131 0.39 -4.77 -4.82
N CYS A 132 1.43 -4.78 -5.66
CA CYS A 132 1.47 -4.01 -6.90
C CYS A 132 0.39 -4.45 -7.91
N TYR A 133 0.17 -5.75 -8.07
CA TYR A 133 -0.84 -6.31 -8.98
C TYR A 133 -2.29 -6.07 -8.52
N ARG A 134 -2.54 -6.01 -7.20
CA ARG A 134 -3.87 -5.77 -6.63
C ARG A 134 -4.19 -4.29 -6.43
N HIS A 135 -3.18 -3.46 -6.14
CA HIS A 135 -3.39 -2.08 -5.68
C HIS A 135 -2.61 -1.03 -6.50
N GLY A 136 -1.44 -1.37 -7.05
CA GLY A 136 -0.56 -0.42 -7.72
C GLY A 136 -1.23 0.36 -8.87
N ASN A 137 -2.12 -0.28 -9.63
CA ASN A 137 -2.87 0.39 -10.70
C ASN A 137 -3.91 1.40 -10.18
N ALA A 138 -4.55 1.13 -9.04
CA ALA A 138 -5.53 2.02 -8.43
C ALA A 138 -4.89 3.15 -7.62
N THR A 139 -3.79 2.86 -6.93
CA THR A 139 -3.09 3.80 -6.03
C THR A 139 -2.11 4.71 -6.78
N TYR A 140 -1.27 4.14 -7.65
CA TYR A 140 -0.11 4.80 -8.25
C TYR A 140 -0.17 4.89 -9.78
N GLY A 141 -1.22 4.35 -10.40
CA GLY A 141 -1.35 4.25 -11.85
C GLY A 141 -0.41 3.22 -12.50
N TYR A 142 0.24 2.35 -11.72
CA TYR A 142 1.19 1.37 -12.23
C TYR A 142 0.56 0.44 -13.28
N ALA A 143 1.27 0.24 -14.38
CA ALA A 143 0.95 -0.81 -15.35
C ALA A 143 1.50 -2.16 -14.85
N GLN A 144 1.00 -3.25 -15.44
CA GLN A 144 1.53 -4.60 -15.18
C GLN A 144 3.06 -4.67 -15.39
N ALA A 145 3.56 -3.96 -16.41
CA ALA A 145 4.99 -3.88 -16.70
C ALA A 145 5.79 -3.20 -15.56
N ASP A 146 5.26 -2.17 -14.91
CA ASP A 146 5.94 -1.49 -13.79
C ASP A 146 6.09 -2.42 -12.60
N CYS A 147 5.03 -3.18 -12.27
CA CYS A 147 5.08 -4.21 -11.24
C CYS A 147 6.11 -5.30 -11.57
N ASP A 148 6.16 -5.78 -12.81
CA ASP A 148 7.16 -6.77 -13.24
C ASP A 148 8.60 -6.24 -13.15
N PHE A 149 8.81 -4.95 -13.42
CA PHE A 149 10.11 -4.30 -13.24
C PHE A 149 10.50 -4.18 -11.77
N LEU A 150 9.56 -3.86 -10.89
CA LEU A 150 9.79 -3.81 -9.44
C LEU A 150 10.11 -5.22 -8.90
N LEU A 151 9.38 -6.26 -9.33
CA LEU A 151 9.71 -7.65 -9.03
C LEU A 151 11.13 -8.01 -9.49
N GLN A 152 11.50 -7.65 -10.71
CA GLN A 152 12.84 -7.93 -11.25
C GLN A 152 13.94 -7.22 -10.44
N GLN A 153 13.73 -5.95 -10.07
CA GLN A 153 14.66 -5.16 -9.27
C GLN A 153 14.80 -5.71 -7.85
N HIS A 154 13.69 -6.10 -7.21
CA HIS A 154 13.71 -6.67 -5.87
C HIS A 154 14.32 -8.08 -5.85
N ALA A 155 14.03 -8.92 -6.85
CA ALA A 155 14.65 -10.24 -7.00
C ALA A 155 16.17 -10.16 -7.25
N PHE A 156 16.62 -9.14 -8.01
CA PHE A 156 18.05 -8.88 -8.19
C PHE A 156 18.73 -8.50 -6.86
N ARG A 157 18.14 -7.57 -6.09
CA ARG A 157 18.66 -7.17 -4.77
C ARG A 157 18.72 -8.35 -3.81
N LEU A 158 17.66 -9.16 -3.71
CA LEU A 158 17.67 -10.39 -2.91
C LEU A 158 18.75 -11.39 -3.35
N CYS A 159 18.97 -11.55 -4.66
CA CYS A 159 20.04 -12.41 -5.16
C CYS A 159 21.43 -11.95 -4.67
N LYS A 160 21.73 -10.65 -4.73
CA LYS A 160 23.01 -10.07 -4.26
C LYS A 160 23.15 -10.08 -2.73
N GLN A 161 22.04 -10.01 -1.99
CA GLN A 161 22.03 -10.17 -0.53
C GLN A 161 22.33 -11.61 -0.12
N ILE A 162 21.62 -12.58 -0.70
CA ILE A 162 21.72 -14.02 -0.38
C ILE A 162 23.03 -14.61 -0.89
N ASN A 163 23.48 -14.20 -2.08
CA ASN A 163 24.67 -14.74 -2.75
C ASN A 163 25.68 -13.61 -2.99
N ALA A 164 26.39 -13.20 -1.93
CA ALA A 164 27.31 -12.06 -1.94
C ALA A 164 28.42 -12.16 -3.02
N ASP A 165 28.82 -13.38 -3.36
CA ASP A 165 29.89 -13.70 -4.30
C ASP A 165 29.41 -13.86 -5.76
N TYR A 166 28.10 -13.82 -6.01
CA TYR A 166 27.56 -13.94 -7.37
C TYR A 166 27.86 -12.70 -8.20
N SER A 167 28.18 -12.90 -9.49
CA SER A 167 28.37 -11.78 -10.39
C SER A 167 27.04 -11.07 -10.67
N VAL A 168 27.13 -9.81 -11.12
CA VAL A 168 25.94 -9.05 -11.57
C VAL A 168 25.19 -9.81 -12.68
N ALA A 169 25.89 -10.53 -13.56
CA ALA A 169 25.27 -11.30 -14.64
C ALA A 169 24.48 -12.52 -14.16
N ASP A 170 24.96 -13.20 -13.11
CA ASP A 170 24.27 -14.35 -12.50
C ASP A 170 22.97 -13.89 -11.82
N CYS A 171 23.04 -12.80 -11.06
CA CYS A 171 21.86 -12.23 -10.40
C CYS A 171 20.88 -11.55 -11.37
N GLU A 172 21.35 -10.93 -12.46
CA GLU A 172 20.47 -10.49 -13.56
C GLU A 172 19.67 -11.67 -14.14
N THR A 173 20.35 -12.79 -14.39
CA THR A 173 19.73 -13.97 -15.01
C THR A 173 18.72 -14.64 -14.07
N ASN A 174 19.05 -14.76 -12.79
CA ASN A 174 18.13 -15.29 -11.77
C ASN A 174 16.92 -14.36 -11.55
N ALA A 175 17.10 -13.03 -11.53
CA ALA A 175 15.99 -12.09 -11.44
C ALA A 175 15.05 -12.19 -12.67
N ARG A 176 15.61 -12.30 -13.89
CA ARG A 176 14.83 -12.52 -15.12
C ARG A 176 14.02 -13.83 -15.07
N LYS A 177 14.58 -14.91 -14.52
CA LYS A 177 13.86 -16.18 -14.32
C LYS A 177 12.65 -16.05 -13.40
N VAL A 178 12.79 -15.32 -12.27
CA VAL A 178 11.66 -15.04 -11.36
C VAL A 178 10.56 -14.33 -12.14
N THR A 179 10.86 -13.19 -12.75
CA THR A 179 9.88 -12.40 -13.52
C THR A 179 9.25 -13.21 -14.67
N LEU A 180 10.02 -14.05 -15.37
CA LEU A 180 9.49 -14.92 -16.43
C LEU A 180 8.50 -15.96 -15.88
N GLY A 181 8.84 -16.63 -14.77
CA GLY A 181 7.95 -17.58 -14.11
C GLY A 181 6.64 -16.94 -13.66
N VAL A 182 6.72 -15.74 -13.06
CA VAL A 182 5.53 -14.98 -12.63
C VAL A 182 4.71 -14.48 -13.82
N ARG A 183 5.34 -14.08 -14.94
CA ARG A 183 4.60 -13.74 -16.17
C ARG A 183 3.86 -14.92 -16.78
N ILE A 184 4.45 -16.11 -16.76
CA ILE A 184 3.82 -17.33 -17.32
C ILE A 184 2.68 -17.83 -16.42
N GLY A 185 2.86 -17.84 -15.09
CA GLY A 185 1.86 -18.34 -14.14
C GLY A 185 0.82 -17.33 -13.66
N GLY A 186 1.20 -16.05 -13.56
CA GLY A 186 0.46 -15.01 -12.85
C GLY A 186 -0.09 -13.87 -13.69
N ALA A 187 0.04 -13.90 -15.03
CA ALA A 187 -0.50 -12.82 -15.88
C ALA A 187 -2.03 -12.60 -15.71
N GLY A 188 -2.78 -13.63 -15.34
CA GLY A 188 -4.22 -13.52 -15.03
C GLY A 188 -4.54 -12.90 -13.66
N SER A 189 -3.54 -12.71 -12.79
CA SER A 189 -3.71 -12.17 -11.43
C SER A 189 -3.73 -10.64 -11.41
N PHE A 190 -3.18 -9.95 -12.42
CA PHE A 190 -3.16 -8.49 -12.50
C PHE A 190 -4.58 -7.93 -12.58
N LYS A 191 -4.97 -7.12 -11.58
CA LYS A 191 -6.28 -6.47 -11.54
C LYS A 191 -6.17 -5.07 -12.14
N ARG A 192 -7.20 -4.65 -12.87
CA ARG A 192 -7.29 -3.29 -13.40
C ARG A 192 -8.29 -2.48 -12.60
N ALA A 193 -8.05 -1.19 -12.42
CA ALA A 193 -8.98 -0.34 -11.71
C ALA A 193 -10.36 -0.23 -12.42
N ASP A 194 -10.42 -0.34 -13.75
CA ASP A 194 -11.63 -0.18 -14.58
C ASP A 194 -12.53 -1.42 -14.68
N ALA A 195 -12.26 -2.49 -13.92
CA ALA A 195 -13.11 -3.68 -13.92
C ALA A 195 -14.52 -3.39 -13.34
N ILE A 196 -15.53 -4.04 -13.93
CA ILE A 196 -16.95 -3.82 -13.62
C ILE A 196 -17.41 -4.58 -12.36
N GLU A 197 -16.76 -5.71 -12.06
CA GLU A 197 -17.02 -6.51 -10.86
C GLU A 197 -15.96 -6.23 -9.79
N ASP A 198 -16.38 -6.03 -8.55
CA ASP A 198 -15.51 -5.60 -7.43
C ASP A 198 -14.30 -6.51 -7.24
N HIS A 199 -14.52 -7.83 -7.31
CA HIS A 199 -13.48 -8.86 -7.18
C HIS A 199 -12.49 -8.97 -8.36
N LYS A 200 -12.76 -8.24 -9.45
CA LYS A 200 -11.87 -8.12 -10.62
C LYS A 200 -11.15 -6.76 -10.64
N ALA A 201 -11.55 -5.82 -9.79
CA ALA A 201 -11.00 -4.47 -9.76
C ALA A 201 -9.72 -4.37 -8.92
N ALA A 202 -8.82 -3.48 -9.33
CA ALA A 202 -7.76 -3.02 -8.44
C ALA A 202 -8.34 -2.10 -7.37
N THR A 203 -7.83 -2.19 -6.14
CA THR A 203 -8.35 -1.45 -4.98
C THR A 203 -7.30 -0.50 -4.42
N PHE A 204 -7.70 0.69 -4.00
CA PHE A 204 -6.74 1.68 -3.50
C PHE A 204 -6.17 1.24 -2.13
N PHE A 205 -4.86 1.11 -2.05
CA PHE A 205 -4.10 0.85 -0.84
C PHE A 205 -2.66 1.34 -1.01
N GLU A 206 -2.15 2.07 -0.02
CA GLU A 206 -0.81 2.64 -0.02
C GLU A 206 0.17 1.67 0.65
N PHE A 207 1.11 1.14 -0.14
CA PHE A 207 2.05 0.09 0.26
C PHE A 207 3.50 0.34 -0.15
N ASP A 208 3.73 1.29 -1.07
CA ASP A 208 5.03 1.62 -1.66
C ASP A 208 5.54 2.91 -0.99
N PRO A 209 6.66 2.85 -0.23
CA PRO A 209 7.19 4.03 0.46
C PRO A 209 7.84 5.05 -0.50
N TYR A 210 8.16 4.68 -1.74
CA TYR A 210 8.73 5.59 -2.74
C TYR A 210 8.19 5.28 -4.14
N PRO A 211 6.97 5.72 -4.46
CA PRO A 211 6.32 5.40 -5.73
C PRO A 211 6.86 6.24 -6.90
N VAL A 212 8.18 6.22 -7.12
CA VAL A 212 8.92 7.03 -8.09
C VAL A 212 8.58 6.73 -9.56
N ARG A 213 7.88 5.61 -9.81
CA ARG A 213 7.36 5.26 -11.14
C ARG A 213 6.01 5.93 -11.44
N ALA A 214 5.34 6.48 -10.43
CA ALA A 214 4.06 7.15 -10.61
C ALA A 214 4.28 8.54 -11.25
N ALA A 215 3.62 8.79 -12.39
CA ALA A 215 3.61 10.13 -12.99
C ALA A 215 2.90 11.15 -12.08
N ALA A 216 1.85 10.69 -11.40
CA ALA A 216 1.18 11.36 -10.31
C ALA A 216 0.47 10.30 -9.44
N HIS A 217 0.32 10.57 -8.15
CA HIS A 217 -0.59 9.83 -7.28
C HIS A 217 -1.23 10.80 -6.27
N THR A 218 -2.33 10.41 -5.64
CA THR A 218 -2.94 11.20 -4.56
C THR A 218 -3.15 10.29 -3.37
N VAL A 219 -2.79 10.79 -2.18
CA VAL A 219 -3.05 10.12 -0.90
C VAL A 219 -3.74 11.07 0.05
N VAL A 220 -4.52 10.54 0.99
CA VAL A 220 -5.16 11.30 2.06
C VAL A 220 -4.46 11.04 3.38
N ARG A 221 -4.28 12.14 4.13
CA ARG A 221 -3.92 12.14 5.55
C ARG A 221 -5.00 12.83 6.37
N LEU A 222 -5.32 12.26 7.53
CA LEU A 222 -6.21 12.84 8.52
C LEU A 222 -5.34 13.30 9.68
N ALA A 223 -5.34 14.60 9.93
CA ALA A 223 -4.52 15.26 10.94
C ALA A 223 -5.25 16.47 11.52
N ASP A 224 -4.70 17.11 12.55
CA ASP A 224 -5.28 18.30 13.17
C ASP A 224 -5.60 19.41 12.16
N ALA A 225 -6.82 19.94 12.25
CA ALA A 225 -7.31 21.03 11.42
C ALA A 225 -6.57 22.35 11.75
N PRO A 226 -6.39 23.26 10.78
CA PRO A 226 -5.77 24.57 11.01
C PRO A 226 -6.46 25.32 12.16
N LYS A 227 -5.70 25.78 13.17
CA LYS A 227 -6.24 26.45 14.38
C LYS A 227 -7.01 27.73 14.08
N ALA A 228 -6.79 28.36 12.92
CA ALA A 228 -7.61 29.46 12.42
C ALA A 228 -9.08 29.03 12.17
N TRP A 229 -9.30 27.80 11.71
CA TRP A 229 -10.62 27.24 11.42
C TRP A 229 -11.40 26.81 12.67
N LEU A 230 -10.71 26.58 13.79
CA LEU A 230 -11.33 26.20 15.07
C LEU A 230 -11.94 27.40 15.82
N LYS A 231 -11.69 28.64 15.37
CA LYS A 231 -11.99 29.88 16.11
C LYS A 231 -12.93 30.84 15.35
N ASP A 232 -14.07 30.35 14.86
CA ASP A 232 -15.18 31.25 14.47
C ASP A 232 -15.89 31.79 15.73
N ALA A 233 -15.96 33.12 15.85
CA ALA A 233 -16.01 33.84 17.14
C ALA A 233 -17.36 33.83 17.90
N HIS A 234 -18.31 32.96 17.55
CA HIS A 234 -19.66 32.93 18.15
C HIS A 234 -20.17 31.52 18.52
N GLY A 235 -19.31 30.72 19.17
CA GLY A 235 -19.72 29.62 20.07
C GLY A 235 -20.28 28.33 19.45
N GLU A 236 -21.02 28.40 18.34
CA GLU A 236 -21.77 27.25 17.78
C GLU A 236 -21.26 26.75 16.42
N ASP A 237 -20.40 27.52 15.76
CA ASP A 237 -20.06 27.34 14.34
C ASP A 237 -18.62 26.80 14.09
N ALA A 238 -17.99 26.27 15.14
CA ALA A 238 -16.62 25.77 15.11
C ALA A 238 -16.47 24.47 14.27
N MET A 239 -15.34 24.40 13.57
CA MET A 239 -14.94 23.23 12.78
C MET A 239 -14.54 22.05 13.68
N LEU A 240 -14.60 20.83 13.13
CA LEU A 240 -14.12 19.62 13.77
C LEU A 240 -12.59 19.67 13.96
N PRO A 241 -12.04 18.99 14.99
CA PRO A 241 -10.62 19.08 15.33
C PRO A 241 -9.68 18.50 14.28
N LYS A 242 -10.13 17.57 13.42
CA LYS A 242 -9.33 17.01 12.32
C LYS A 242 -9.81 17.49 10.95
N ALA A 243 -8.88 17.51 9.99
CA ALA A 243 -9.11 17.81 8.58
C ALA A 243 -8.47 16.71 7.70
N ALA A 244 -9.00 16.54 6.48
CA ALA A 244 -8.36 15.72 5.45
C ALA A 244 -7.42 16.56 4.59
N TYR A 245 -6.18 16.09 4.47
CA TYR A 245 -5.12 16.65 3.67
C TYR A 245 -4.86 15.72 2.49
N PHE A 246 -5.23 16.18 1.29
CA PHE A 246 -5.04 15.49 0.02
C PHE A 246 -3.70 15.93 -0.56
N PHE A 247 -2.74 15.02 -0.62
CA PHE A 247 -1.44 15.25 -1.24
C PHE A 247 -1.47 14.66 -2.66
N GLU A 248 -1.70 15.50 -3.67
CA GLU A 248 -1.46 15.14 -5.08
C GLU A 248 0.03 15.29 -5.37
N VAL A 249 0.76 14.18 -5.27
CA VAL A 249 2.22 14.12 -5.41
C VAL A 249 2.58 13.86 -6.87
N LYS A 250 3.44 14.71 -7.43
CA LYS A 250 4.11 14.57 -8.74
C LYS A 250 5.62 14.69 -8.56
N PRO A 251 6.45 14.17 -9.49
CA PRO A 251 7.90 14.40 -9.44
C PRO A 251 8.31 15.88 -9.38
N SER A 252 7.50 16.79 -9.92
CA SER A 252 7.74 18.23 -9.94
C SER A 252 7.30 18.99 -8.68
N GLY A 253 6.49 18.37 -7.81
CA GLY A 253 5.93 19.01 -6.62
C GLY A 253 4.62 18.36 -6.17
N THR A 254 4.06 18.87 -5.09
CA THR A 254 2.87 18.31 -4.45
C THR A 254 1.81 19.40 -4.28
N ARG A 255 0.63 19.20 -4.87
CA ARG A 255 -0.54 20.05 -4.55
C ARG A 255 -1.20 19.50 -3.30
N VAL A 256 -1.25 20.31 -2.25
CA VAL A 256 -1.96 20.01 -1.01
C VAL A 256 -3.33 20.66 -1.09
N SER A 257 -4.38 19.89 -0.84
CA SER A 257 -5.73 20.42 -0.63
C SER A 257 -6.23 19.97 0.73
N ILE A 258 -6.73 20.91 1.54
CA ILE A 258 -7.22 20.66 2.88
C ILE A 258 -8.75 20.77 2.84
N LEU A 259 -9.45 19.81 3.46
CA LEU A 259 -10.86 19.92 3.78
C LEU A 259 -11.10 19.76 5.28
N GLY A 260 -11.80 20.73 5.87
CA GLY A 260 -12.39 20.61 7.20
C GLY A 260 -13.91 20.48 7.12
N TRP A 261 -14.51 19.93 8.18
CA TRP A 261 -15.96 19.81 8.36
C TRP A 261 -16.44 20.54 9.61
N ARG A 262 -17.69 20.99 9.63
CA ARG A 262 -18.43 21.42 10.82
C ARG A 262 -19.28 20.27 11.37
N LYS A 263 -19.75 20.39 12.62
CA LYS A 263 -20.65 19.41 13.26
C LYS A 263 -21.98 19.19 12.51
N ASN A 264 -22.41 20.16 11.69
CA ASN A 264 -23.60 20.07 10.84
C ASN A 264 -23.32 19.52 9.42
N GLY A 265 -22.08 19.11 9.12
CA GLY A 265 -21.67 18.60 7.80
C GLY A 265 -21.22 19.67 6.80
N ALA A 266 -21.41 20.96 7.09
CA ALA A 266 -20.90 22.05 6.25
C ALA A 266 -19.37 22.02 6.19
N ARG A 267 -18.79 22.54 5.10
CA ARG A 267 -17.38 22.32 4.73
C ARG A 267 -16.61 23.61 4.52
N THR A 268 -15.32 23.55 4.75
CA THR A 268 -14.37 24.57 4.29
C THR A 268 -13.15 23.91 3.68
N CYS A 269 -12.46 24.65 2.83
CA CYS A 269 -11.30 24.14 2.12
C CYS A 269 -10.21 25.19 1.96
N ALA A 270 -9.01 24.72 1.63
CA ALA A 270 -7.92 25.52 1.11
C ALA A 270 -7.03 24.64 0.22
N ALA A 271 -6.23 25.24 -0.65
CA ALA A 271 -5.19 24.52 -1.36
C ALA A 271 -3.95 25.37 -1.57
N PHE A 272 -2.84 24.69 -1.81
CA PHE A 272 -1.55 25.27 -2.13
C PHE A 272 -0.66 24.24 -2.80
N GLU A 273 0.46 24.70 -3.32
CA GLU A 273 1.45 23.87 -3.98
C GLU A 273 2.79 23.97 -3.24
N LEU A 274 3.41 22.81 -3.07
CA LEU A 274 4.72 22.62 -2.49
C LEU A 274 5.67 22.22 -3.63
N PRO A 275 6.75 22.95 -3.90
CA PRO A 275 7.70 22.55 -4.94
C PRO A 275 8.44 21.27 -4.55
N ALA A 276 8.84 20.45 -5.52
CA ALA A 276 9.77 19.37 -5.26
C ALA A 276 11.18 19.93 -4.98
N GLY A 277 11.89 19.31 -4.03
CA GLY A 277 13.32 19.58 -3.84
C GLY A 277 14.15 18.78 -4.84
N PHE A 278 15.08 19.44 -5.55
CA PHE A 278 15.99 18.76 -6.51
C PHE A 278 16.89 17.69 -5.89
N ASN A 279 17.04 17.69 -4.56
CA ASN A 279 17.91 16.82 -3.79
C ASN A 279 17.16 15.80 -2.92
N ALA A 280 15.87 15.56 -3.18
CA ALA A 280 15.08 14.57 -2.46
C ALA A 280 13.98 13.96 -3.34
N LEU A 281 13.66 12.69 -3.09
CA LEU A 281 12.46 12.05 -3.61
C LEU A 281 11.22 12.77 -3.05
N ASN A 282 10.34 13.23 -3.93
CA ASN A 282 9.08 13.83 -3.50
C ASN A 282 8.06 12.72 -3.15
N GLY A 283 7.44 12.85 -1.98
CA GLY A 283 6.52 11.86 -1.42
C GLY A 283 5.60 12.48 -0.37
N PRO A 284 4.50 11.81 -0.01
CA PRO A 284 3.62 12.26 1.06
C PRO A 284 4.26 12.06 2.45
N PRO A 285 3.81 12.79 3.48
CA PRO A 285 4.20 12.50 4.86
C PRO A 285 3.51 11.23 5.36
N MET A 286 3.98 10.67 6.47
CA MET A 286 3.16 9.87 7.40
C MET A 286 2.57 10.78 8.49
N VAL A 287 1.46 10.39 9.12
CA VAL A 287 0.94 11.07 10.33
C VAL A 287 1.40 10.31 11.57
N VAL A 288 1.93 11.03 12.55
CA VAL A 288 2.41 10.47 13.83
C VAL A 288 1.98 11.41 14.95
N ARG A 289 1.57 10.89 16.11
CA ARG A 289 1.18 11.70 17.27
C ARG A 289 2.32 11.76 18.28
N ASP A 290 2.51 12.91 18.93
CA ASP A 290 3.59 13.10 19.90
C ASP A 290 3.30 12.50 21.29
N SER A 291 2.04 12.29 21.67
CA SER A 291 1.62 11.46 22.82
C SER A 291 0.14 11.03 22.74
N PRO A 292 -0.39 10.19 23.65
CA PRO A 292 -1.79 9.77 23.62
C PRO A 292 -2.73 10.95 23.85
N GLY A 293 -3.44 11.37 22.80
CA GLY A 293 -4.25 12.60 22.80
C GLY A 293 -3.47 13.90 22.52
N GLY A 294 -2.19 13.80 22.14
CA GLY A 294 -1.34 14.90 21.71
C GLY A 294 -1.64 15.43 20.29
N GLU A 295 -0.71 16.22 19.75
CA GLU A 295 -0.82 16.86 18.44
C GLU A 295 -0.40 15.89 17.32
N ASP A 296 -1.11 15.92 16.18
CA ASP A 296 -0.72 15.17 14.99
C ASP A 296 0.39 15.92 14.24
N TRP A 297 1.42 15.17 13.84
CA TRP A 297 2.56 15.65 13.06
C TRP A 297 2.64 14.97 11.70
N PHE A 298 2.87 15.76 10.66
CA PHE A 298 3.38 15.26 9.39
C PHE A 298 4.88 15.05 9.48
N VAL A 299 5.30 13.82 9.21
CA VAL A 299 6.70 13.41 9.18
C VAL A 299 7.04 12.94 7.77
N TRP A 300 8.00 13.61 7.14
CA TRP A 300 8.64 13.12 5.91
C TRP A 300 10.01 12.56 6.24
N TRP A 301 10.37 11.48 5.56
CA TRP A 301 11.77 11.12 5.35
C TRP A 301 12.14 11.36 3.90
N LYS A 302 12.87 12.45 3.67
CA LYS A 302 13.28 12.95 2.36
C LYS A 302 14.60 12.29 1.96
N ARG A 303 14.50 11.04 1.51
CA ARG A 303 15.59 10.26 0.90
C ARG A 303 16.10 10.98 -0.36
N GLU A 304 17.42 11.06 -0.58
CA GLU A 304 18.02 11.81 -1.69
C GLU A 304 17.77 11.16 -3.06
N SER A 305 17.91 9.83 -3.14
CA SER A 305 17.64 9.06 -4.36
C SER A 305 17.33 7.58 -4.06
N MET A 306 16.77 6.85 -5.02
CA MET A 306 16.57 5.39 -4.91
C MET A 306 17.86 4.56 -4.94
N GLN A 307 19.03 5.20 -5.06
CA GLN A 307 20.34 4.56 -5.24
C GLN A 307 21.25 4.69 -4.00
N ASN A 308 20.85 5.51 -3.02
CA ASN A 308 21.56 5.69 -1.75
C ASN A 308 20.54 5.78 -0.59
N THR A 309 20.96 5.67 0.66
CA THR A 309 20.08 5.75 1.84
C THR A 309 20.15 7.08 2.58
N LYS A 310 20.85 8.06 2.00
CA LYS A 310 20.95 9.41 2.54
C LYS A 310 19.59 10.10 2.48
N GLY A 311 19.34 10.96 3.46
CA GLY A 311 18.13 11.72 3.54
C GLY A 311 18.09 12.60 4.78
N HIS A 312 16.94 13.22 5.00
CA HIS A 312 16.68 14.03 6.18
C HIS A 312 15.20 13.94 6.57
N PHE A 313 14.90 14.19 7.84
CA PHE A 313 13.53 14.35 8.27
C PHE A 313 13.06 15.78 8.03
N ALA A 314 11.79 15.94 7.65
CA ALA A 314 11.06 17.19 7.76
C ALA A 314 9.82 16.94 8.62
N LEU A 315 9.57 17.82 9.59
CA LEU A 315 8.52 17.65 10.59
C LEU A 315 7.65 18.90 10.67
N LEU A 316 6.34 18.71 10.64
CA LEU A 316 5.37 19.80 10.63
C LEU A 316 4.13 19.45 11.47
N PRO A 317 3.68 20.32 12.39
CA PRO A 317 2.42 20.16 13.12
C PRO A 317 1.29 20.89 12.36
N PRO A 318 0.55 20.24 11.42
CA PRO A 318 -0.41 20.88 10.52
C PRO A 318 -1.42 21.80 11.18
N GLY A 319 -1.90 21.47 12.38
CA GLY A 319 -2.91 22.27 13.09
C GLY A 319 -2.43 23.68 13.47
N ARG A 320 -1.13 23.91 13.67
CA ARG A 320 -0.56 25.25 13.99
C ARG A 320 0.50 25.75 13.02
N ALA A 321 0.86 24.95 12.02
CA ALA A 321 1.86 25.29 11.01
C ALA A 321 1.50 26.59 10.27
N THR A 322 2.37 27.59 10.41
CA THR A 322 2.33 28.82 9.63
C THR A 322 2.84 28.59 8.21
N ARG A 323 2.68 29.59 7.32
CA ARG A 323 3.27 29.55 5.98
C ARG A 323 4.79 29.35 6.00
N ALA A 324 5.48 29.94 6.98
CA ALA A 324 6.93 29.81 7.12
C ALA A 324 7.35 28.38 7.50
N ASP A 325 6.53 27.65 8.24
CA ASP A 325 6.77 26.25 8.61
C ASP A 325 6.60 25.31 7.41
N TRP A 326 5.56 25.54 6.60
CA TRP A 326 5.37 24.83 5.33
C TRP A 326 6.53 25.11 4.36
N MET A 327 7.00 26.36 4.28
CA MET A 327 8.14 26.71 3.42
C MET A 327 9.45 26.05 3.88
N GLU A 328 9.73 26.03 5.19
CA GLU A 328 10.90 25.35 5.78
C GLU A 328 10.90 23.84 5.52
N THR A 329 9.76 23.19 5.80
CA THR A 329 9.64 21.73 5.73
C THR A 329 9.51 21.23 4.30
N ALA A 330 8.85 21.96 3.41
CA ALA A 330 8.67 21.59 2.01
C ALA A 330 9.81 22.03 1.09
N GLY A 331 10.44 23.19 1.34
CA GLY A 331 11.38 23.85 0.44
C GLY A 331 10.78 24.99 -0.39
N GLY A 332 9.51 25.36 -0.14
CA GLY A 332 8.85 26.50 -0.77
C GLY A 332 7.33 26.43 -0.71
N PHE A 333 6.65 27.38 -1.34
CA PHE A 333 5.19 27.49 -1.33
C PHE A 333 4.67 28.34 -2.51
N ALA A 334 3.66 27.86 -3.22
CA ALA A 334 2.85 28.65 -4.16
C ALA A 334 1.36 28.57 -3.79
N LYS A 335 0.62 29.68 -3.89
CA LYS A 335 -0.82 29.69 -3.60
C LYS A 335 -1.59 29.09 -4.79
N SER A 336 -2.52 28.18 -4.49
CA SER A 336 -3.49 27.63 -5.43
C SER A 336 -4.88 28.08 -4.99
N SER A 337 -5.78 28.41 -5.92
CA SER A 337 -7.19 28.60 -5.60
C SER A 337 -7.92 27.25 -5.49
N VAL A 338 -9.03 27.23 -4.75
CA VAL A 338 -9.98 26.11 -4.77
C VAL A 338 -11.32 26.61 -5.30
N VAL A 339 -11.93 25.83 -6.19
CA VAL A 339 -13.26 26.10 -6.75
C VAL A 339 -14.24 25.09 -6.14
N GLY A 340 -15.43 25.53 -5.71
CA GLY A 340 -16.52 24.63 -5.27
C GLY A 340 -16.72 24.48 -3.75
N CYS A 341 -15.95 25.17 -2.92
CA CYS A 341 -16.12 25.19 -1.46
C CYS A 341 -15.69 26.53 -0.86
N LYS A 342 -16.18 26.88 0.34
CA LYS A 342 -15.81 28.14 1.01
C LYS A 342 -14.32 28.10 1.36
N GLU A 343 -13.50 28.88 0.64
CA GLU A 343 -12.09 29.10 0.98
C GLU A 343 -12.04 29.88 2.31
N LEU A 344 -11.52 29.24 3.36
CA LEU A 344 -11.15 29.95 4.59
C LEU A 344 -9.62 30.05 4.67
N PRO A 345 -9.07 31.20 5.09
CA PRO A 345 -7.64 31.32 5.27
C PRO A 345 -7.16 30.33 6.34
N ILE A 346 -6.12 29.57 6.00
CA ILE A 346 -5.49 28.58 6.90
C ILE A 346 -4.60 29.24 7.97
N TRP A 347 -4.30 30.53 7.78
CA TRP A 347 -3.44 31.35 8.63
C TRP A 347 -4.12 32.69 8.89
N ASN A 348 -3.87 33.30 10.04
CA ASN A 348 -4.34 34.66 10.30
C ASN A 348 -3.42 35.67 9.59
N ALA A 349 -3.89 36.88 9.32
CA ALA A 349 -3.07 37.93 8.72
C ALA A 349 -1.80 38.27 9.55
N SER A 350 -1.81 38.03 10.86
CA SER A 350 -0.62 38.11 11.73
C SER A 350 0.45 37.07 11.42
N ASP A 351 0.02 35.89 10.99
CA ASP A 351 0.85 34.71 10.76
C ASP A 351 1.46 34.73 9.34
N GLU A 352 0.89 35.55 8.44
CA GLU A 352 1.47 35.88 7.13
C GLU A 352 2.57 36.96 7.22
N LEU A 353 2.59 37.77 8.29
CA LEU A 353 3.36 39.03 8.35
C LEU A 353 4.57 39.03 9.29
N LYS A 354 4.82 37.98 10.09
CA LYS A 354 5.92 38.00 11.07
C LYS A 354 6.68 36.68 11.26
N THR A 355 7.93 36.89 11.68
CA THR A 355 8.90 35.92 12.22
C THR A 355 8.40 35.28 13.54
N SER A 356 7.32 34.50 13.46
CA SER A 356 7.03 33.50 14.49
C SER A 356 8.18 32.48 14.52
N ALA A 357 8.53 31.98 15.71
CA ALA A 357 9.66 31.06 15.85
C ALA A 357 9.30 29.68 15.25
N GLN A 358 9.65 29.47 13.97
CA GLN A 358 9.34 28.29 13.14
C GLN A 358 9.25 26.99 13.95
N ILE A 359 8.05 26.43 14.01
CA ILE A 359 7.70 25.21 14.75
C ILE A 359 7.84 23.96 13.88
N GLY A 360 7.72 24.09 12.56
CA GLY A 360 8.17 23.08 11.62
C GLY A 360 9.69 23.14 11.48
N PHE A 361 10.34 21.98 11.31
CA PHE A 361 11.80 21.91 11.27
C PHE A 361 12.30 20.77 10.38
N THR A 362 13.56 20.88 9.95
CA THR A 362 14.27 19.79 9.27
C THR A 362 15.37 19.23 10.17
N ALA A 363 15.45 17.90 10.28
CA ALA A 363 16.47 17.21 11.07
C ALA A 363 17.34 16.35 10.15
N LYS A 364 18.59 16.80 9.94
CA LYS A 364 19.58 16.13 9.11
C LYS A 364 20.50 15.27 10.00
N PRO A 365 20.60 13.95 9.78
CA PRO A 365 21.57 13.14 10.53
C PRO A 365 23.00 13.51 10.10
N ASN A 366 23.98 13.34 10.99
CA ASN A 366 25.38 13.65 10.67
C ASN A 366 25.98 12.70 9.62
N ASN A 367 25.46 11.47 9.56
CA ASN A 367 25.96 10.37 8.73
C ASN A 367 24.78 9.75 7.95
N ASP A 368 25.10 8.93 6.94
CA ASP A 368 24.10 8.03 6.35
C ASP A 368 23.60 7.04 7.41
N LEU A 369 22.27 6.92 7.51
CA LEU A 369 21.63 6.03 8.47
C LEU A 369 21.34 4.64 7.87
N GLU A 370 21.59 4.42 6.57
CA GLU A 370 21.56 3.09 5.94
C GLU A 370 20.19 2.38 5.93
N PHE A 371 19.10 3.12 6.12
CA PHE A 371 17.72 2.62 5.94
C PHE A 371 17.01 3.32 4.78
N SER A 372 16.04 2.61 4.20
CA SER A 372 15.05 3.20 3.30
C SER A 372 13.66 3.26 3.93
N GLU A 373 13.36 2.40 4.90
CA GLU A 373 12.03 2.26 5.50
C GLU A 373 11.99 2.83 6.91
N ILE A 374 10.90 3.54 7.22
CA ILE A 374 10.56 4.02 8.56
C ILE A 374 9.12 3.67 8.86
N HIS A 375 8.89 3.26 10.11
CA HIS A 375 7.58 2.98 10.66
C HIS A 375 7.42 3.79 11.94
N ALA A 376 6.22 4.36 12.16
CA ALA A 376 5.90 4.98 13.43
C ALA A 376 5.87 3.93 14.54
N ALA A 377 6.43 4.24 15.72
CA ALA A 377 6.20 3.44 16.91
C ALA A 377 4.76 3.68 17.39
N ARG A 378 4.06 2.62 17.78
CA ARG A 378 2.73 2.77 18.40
C ARG A 378 2.88 3.28 19.82
N ASP A 379 1.96 4.14 20.24
CA ASP A 379 1.81 4.64 21.60
C ASP A 379 3.13 5.21 22.18
N SER A 380 3.61 6.32 21.60
CA SER A 380 4.71 7.09 22.18
C SER A 380 4.31 7.59 23.57
N VAL A 381 5.02 7.15 24.60
CA VAL A 381 4.69 7.46 26.01
C VAL A 381 5.34 8.78 26.47
N ALA A 382 6.26 9.34 25.68
CA ALA A 382 7.03 10.52 26.03
C ALA A 382 6.48 11.79 25.34
N ASP A 383 5.78 12.63 26.11
CA ASP A 383 5.24 13.91 25.64
C ASP A 383 6.28 14.74 24.88
N GLY A 384 5.93 15.14 23.65
CA GLY A 384 6.79 15.95 22.80
C GLY A 384 7.96 15.19 22.16
N VAL A 385 7.92 13.85 22.14
CA VAL A 385 8.87 13.00 21.40
C VAL A 385 8.13 12.12 20.40
N LEU A 386 8.37 12.38 19.11
CA LEU A 386 7.95 11.48 18.05
C LEU A 386 8.97 10.35 17.94
N ARG A 387 8.51 9.10 18.12
CA ARG A 387 9.36 7.91 18.02
C ARG A 387 9.03 7.10 16.78
N LEU A 388 10.05 6.81 15.98
CA LEU A 388 9.97 6.06 14.74
C LEU A 388 11.08 5.00 14.75
N ILE A 389 10.87 3.88 14.07
CA ILE A 389 11.91 2.87 13.86
C ILE A 389 12.27 2.80 12.38
N GLY A 390 13.56 3.01 12.10
CA GLY A 390 14.14 2.76 10.78
C GLY A 390 14.56 1.30 10.63
N LEU A 391 14.22 0.65 9.51
CA LEU A 391 14.69 -0.70 9.19
C LEU A 391 15.85 -0.61 8.20
N THR A 392 17.07 -0.96 8.62
CA THR A 392 18.23 -0.84 7.74
C THR A 392 18.11 -1.74 6.52
N THR A 393 18.65 -1.24 5.42
CA THR A 393 18.80 -1.99 4.16
C THR A 393 20.22 -2.48 3.94
N HIS A 394 21.14 -2.12 4.85
CA HIS A 394 22.53 -2.58 4.92
C HIS A 394 22.77 -3.23 6.31
N SER A 395 23.90 -3.91 6.46
CA SER A 395 24.27 -4.63 7.68
C SER A 395 24.85 -3.75 8.79
N CYS A 396 24.76 -4.19 10.05
CA CYS A 396 25.19 -3.40 11.23
C CYS A 396 26.71 -3.30 11.46
N GLY A 397 27.52 -3.87 10.58
CA GLY A 397 28.97 -3.94 10.73
C GLY A 397 29.71 -2.91 9.89
N ALA A 398 30.70 -2.25 10.48
CA ALA A 398 31.68 -1.45 9.73
C ALA A 398 32.51 -2.28 8.71
N ASN A 399 32.44 -3.63 8.80
CA ASN A 399 32.97 -4.55 7.81
C ASN A 399 31.85 -5.50 7.33
N GLU A 400 31.13 -5.08 6.28
CA GLU A 400 29.99 -5.84 5.70
C GLU A 400 30.31 -7.30 5.34
N LEU A 401 31.59 -7.61 5.08
CA LEU A 401 32.05 -8.95 4.70
C LEU A 401 32.12 -9.93 5.89
N GLN A 402 32.15 -9.41 7.12
CA GLN A 402 32.25 -10.21 8.34
C GLN A 402 31.02 -10.13 9.23
N ASN A 403 30.28 -9.01 9.19
CA ASN A 403 29.06 -8.84 9.97
C ASN A 403 27.93 -8.34 9.08
N VAL A 404 26.84 -9.10 9.11
CA VAL A 404 25.84 -9.14 8.04
C VAL A 404 24.41 -9.00 8.56
N SER A 405 24.24 -8.90 9.87
CA SER A 405 22.94 -8.80 10.56
C SER A 405 22.14 -7.55 10.18
N SER A 406 20.81 -7.66 10.17
CA SER A 406 19.90 -6.52 10.06
C SER A 406 19.91 -5.64 11.31
N CYS A 407 19.59 -4.35 11.14
CA CYS A 407 19.54 -3.38 12.23
C CYS A 407 18.20 -2.69 12.32
N LEU A 408 17.88 -2.34 13.56
CA LEU A 408 16.85 -1.40 13.93
C LEU A 408 17.51 -0.05 14.24
N ILE A 409 16.86 1.05 13.86
CA ILE A 409 17.29 2.39 14.27
C ILE A 409 16.19 3.03 15.09
N ASP A 410 16.48 3.38 16.33
CA ASP A 410 15.57 4.20 17.14
C ASP A 410 15.73 5.66 16.73
N VAL A 411 14.68 6.21 16.13
CA VAL A 411 14.60 7.60 15.70
C VAL A 411 13.66 8.34 16.64
N GLU A 412 14.24 8.92 17.67
CA GLU A 412 13.55 9.85 18.56
C GLU A 412 13.75 11.31 18.08
N LEU A 413 12.65 11.99 17.81
CA LEU A 413 12.61 13.38 17.34
C LEU A 413 11.89 14.23 18.41
N ASP A 414 12.65 15.07 19.09
CA ASP A 414 12.16 16.00 20.10
C ASP A 414 11.57 17.22 19.39
N VAL A 415 10.24 17.37 19.46
CA VAL A 415 9.52 18.44 18.76
C VAL A 415 9.56 19.79 19.48
N ASN A 416 9.90 19.79 20.77
CA ASN A 416 10.08 21.01 21.55
C ASN A 416 11.46 21.63 21.26
N MET A 417 12.50 20.78 21.26
CA MET A 417 13.88 21.16 20.95
C MET A 417 14.21 21.18 19.46
N ARG A 418 13.29 20.68 18.61
CA ARG A 418 13.34 20.73 17.13
C ARG A 418 14.57 20.05 16.53
N ARG A 419 14.86 18.85 17.04
CA ARG A 419 16.08 18.07 16.70
C ARG A 419 15.90 16.60 17.03
N PHE A 420 16.84 15.76 16.60
CA PHE A 420 16.96 14.41 17.18
C PHE A 420 17.15 14.53 18.69
N LYS A 421 16.45 13.71 19.45
CA LYS A 421 16.65 13.60 20.90
C LYS A 421 18.09 13.10 21.13
N GLU A 422 18.82 13.84 21.94
CA GLU A 422 20.23 13.54 22.21
C GLU A 422 20.32 12.58 23.40
N ASP A 423 20.90 11.39 23.19
CA ASP A 423 21.22 10.51 24.32
C ASP A 423 22.29 11.15 25.19
N VAL A 424 21.95 11.36 26.47
CA VAL A 424 22.93 11.70 27.49
C VAL A 424 23.65 10.41 27.90
N GLN A 425 24.72 10.06 27.19
CA GLN A 425 25.65 9.07 27.74
C GLN A 425 26.16 9.57 29.10
N PRO A 426 26.07 8.78 30.18
CA PRO A 426 26.63 9.15 31.47
C PRO A 426 28.16 9.21 31.32
N SER A 427 28.69 10.41 31.15
CA SER A 427 30.12 10.62 31.01
C SER A 427 30.83 10.17 32.29
N ALA A 428 31.76 9.22 32.15
CA ALA A 428 32.80 9.00 33.15
C ALA A 428 33.44 10.37 33.52
N PRO A 429 33.83 10.59 34.79
CA PRO A 429 34.13 11.92 35.32
C PRO A 429 35.20 12.64 34.49
N GLY A 430 34.75 13.61 33.69
CA GLY A 430 35.53 14.27 32.65
C GLY A 430 34.73 15.40 31.98
N PRO A 431 35.38 16.33 31.27
CA PRO A 431 34.76 17.58 30.87
C PRO A 431 33.81 17.45 29.67
N LYS A 432 32.53 17.72 29.93
CA LYS A 432 31.38 17.85 29.02
C LYS A 432 30.87 16.53 28.41
N PRO A 433 29.54 16.25 28.49
CA PRO A 433 28.94 15.10 27.80
C PRO A 433 29.07 15.26 26.27
N LYS A 434 29.39 14.16 25.58
CA LYS A 434 29.44 14.11 24.12
C LYS A 434 28.02 13.90 23.57
N TYR A 435 27.33 14.99 23.27
CA TYR A 435 26.05 14.94 22.55
C TYR A 435 26.26 14.36 21.14
N ASN A 436 25.66 13.20 20.87
CA ASN A 436 25.82 12.48 19.62
C ASN A 436 24.55 12.64 18.76
N LYS A 437 24.60 13.53 17.76
CA LYS A 437 23.40 14.09 17.08
C LYS A 437 22.67 13.16 16.08
N SER A 438 23.07 11.89 15.99
CA SER A 438 22.45 10.92 15.06
C SER A 438 21.65 9.86 15.84
N PRO A 439 20.57 9.31 15.26
CA PRO A 439 19.89 8.10 15.74
C PRO A 439 20.83 6.90 15.99
N THR A 440 20.39 6.00 16.86
CA THR A 440 21.18 4.85 17.33
C THR A 440 20.86 3.60 16.51
N LYS A 441 21.90 2.94 15.96
CA LYS A 441 21.79 1.65 15.26
C LYS A 441 21.91 0.49 16.27
N TYR A 442 20.86 -0.30 16.42
CA TYR A 442 20.84 -1.50 17.25
C TYR A 442 20.93 -2.75 16.37
N ARG A 443 21.90 -3.62 16.67
CA ARG A 443 22.07 -4.91 15.98
C ARG A 443 21.03 -5.91 16.48
N ALA A 444 20.17 -6.41 15.59
CA ALA A 444 19.34 -7.58 15.86
C ALA A 444 20.19 -8.84 15.63
N HIS A 445 20.71 -9.43 16.71
CA HIS A 445 21.54 -10.63 16.61
C HIS A 445 20.67 -11.90 16.47
N ASP A 446 21.07 -12.84 15.61
CA ASP A 446 20.51 -14.20 15.56
C ASP A 446 21.48 -15.15 16.27
N GLN A 447 21.01 -15.88 17.28
CA GLN A 447 21.80 -16.88 17.99
C GLN A 447 22.28 -18.04 17.10
N HIS A 448 21.65 -18.27 15.94
CA HIS A 448 22.07 -19.26 14.95
C HIS A 448 23.24 -18.76 14.08
N CYS A 449 23.72 -17.53 14.31
CA CYS A 449 24.75 -16.84 13.53
C CYS A 449 26.06 -16.68 14.31
N ALA A 450 26.54 -17.77 14.89
CA ALA A 450 27.75 -17.81 15.72
C ALA A 450 29.01 -17.38 14.94
N GLU A 451 29.88 -16.61 15.60
CA GLU A 451 31.14 -16.13 15.03
C GLU A 451 32.02 -17.32 14.57
N GLY A 452 32.46 -17.28 13.32
CA GLY A 452 33.31 -18.31 12.69
C GLY A 452 32.61 -19.19 11.65
N GLN A 453 31.28 -19.17 11.57
CA GLN A 453 30.55 -19.74 10.41
C GLN A 453 30.24 -18.62 9.41
N GLY A 454 30.79 -18.73 8.19
CA GLY A 454 30.94 -17.59 7.29
C GLY A 454 29.65 -17.09 6.63
N LEU A 455 29.60 -15.76 6.40
CA LEU A 455 28.77 -14.98 5.46
C LEU A 455 27.23 -15.09 5.48
N GLY A 456 26.64 -16.16 6.00
CA GLY A 456 25.24 -16.51 5.78
C GLY A 456 24.24 -16.00 6.82
N CYS A 457 24.26 -14.73 7.22
CA CYS A 457 23.49 -14.29 8.39
C CYS A 457 22.67 -13.00 8.21
N ASP A 458 21.35 -13.15 8.25
CA ASP A 458 20.30 -12.12 8.33
C ASP A 458 20.39 -10.96 7.31
N ARG A 459 20.85 -11.29 6.10
CA ARG A 459 20.86 -10.36 4.94
C ARG A 459 19.56 -10.30 4.15
N TYR A 460 18.64 -11.24 4.35
CA TYR A 460 17.42 -11.33 3.53
C TYR A 460 16.19 -11.42 4.42
N ARG A 461 15.24 -10.50 4.21
CA ARG A 461 14.01 -10.42 4.98
C ARG A 461 13.04 -11.47 4.46
N ASN A 462 12.78 -12.50 5.28
CA ASN A 462 11.92 -13.64 4.90
C ASN A 462 10.46 -13.51 5.38
N TYR A 463 10.05 -12.30 5.75
CA TYR A 463 8.71 -11.94 6.23
C TYR A 463 7.78 -11.42 5.12
N VAL A 464 6.46 -11.45 5.37
CA VAL A 464 5.43 -10.92 4.46
C VAL A 464 5.14 -9.45 4.73
N THR A 465 5.05 -9.08 6.02
CA THR A 465 4.75 -7.74 6.51
C THR A 465 5.97 -7.11 7.13
N ALA A 466 5.97 -5.78 7.19
CA ALA A 466 6.91 -5.07 8.06
C ALA A 466 6.75 -5.52 9.53
N PRO A 467 7.85 -5.55 10.29
CA PRO A 467 7.88 -5.58 11.74
C PRO A 467 6.78 -4.78 12.46
N TYR A 468 6.15 -5.37 13.47
CA TYR A 468 5.28 -4.63 14.37
C TYR A 468 6.12 -3.98 15.47
N ILE A 469 6.01 -2.67 15.61
CA ILE A 469 6.71 -1.88 16.63
C ILE A 469 5.72 -1.49 17.70
N LEU A 470 6.01 -1.96 18.90
CA LEU A 470 5.24 -1.77 20.12
C LEU A 470 6.04 -0.92 21.10
N SER A 471 5.36 -0.33 22.07
CA SER A 471 5.95 0.45 23.14
C SER A 471 5.52 -0.19 24.46
N GLN A 472 6.46 -0.79 25.20
CA GLN A 472 6.21 -1.41 26.49
C GLN A 472 7.09 -0.74 27.54
N ASP A 473 6.50 -0.22 28.61
CA ASP A 473 7.21 0.47 29.70
C ASP A 473 8.14 1.61 29.20
N SER A 474 7.68 2.34 28.16
CA SER A 474 8.44 3.37 27.41
C SER A 474 9.67 2.87 26.62
N LYS A 475 9.91 1.55 26.56
CA LYS A 475 10.92 0.95 25.70
C LYS A 475 10.29 0.38 24.42
N PRO A 476 10.88 0.64 23.26
CA PRO A 476 10.38 0.14 21.99
C PRO A 476 10.76 -1.32 21.86
N TYR A 477 9.81 -2.10 21.38
CA TYR A 477 9.88 -3.54 21.29
C TYR A 477 9.32 -3.98 19.95
N VAL A 478 9.99 -4.95 19.30
CA VAL A 478 9.68 -5.29 17.91
C VAL A 478 9.39 -6.78 17.76
N LEU A 479 8.23 -7.07 17.16
CA LEU A 479 7.73 -8.40 16.84
C LEU A 479 7.87 -8.69 15.35
N TRP A 480 8.62 -9.73 14.98
CA TRP A 480 8.81 -10.13 13.58
C TRP A 480 8.26 -11.54 13.32
N LEU A 481 7.56 -11.70 12.20
CA LEU A 481 6.96 -12.96 11.74
C LEU A 481 7.85 -13.61 10.66
N ARG A 482 8.68 -14.60 11.03
CA ARG A 482 9.67 -15.25 10.13
C ARG A 482 9.34 -16.72 9.84
N ARG A 483 9.77 -17.26 8.68
CA ARG A 483 9.46 -18.66 8.26
C ARG A 483 10.67 -19.55 7.92
N GLY A 484 11.83 -19.18 8.43
CA GLY A 484 13.07 -19.95 8.30
C GLY A 484 14.20 -19.28 9.06
N THR A 485 15.36 -19.95 9.13
CA THR A 485 16.57 -19.36 9.71
C THR A 485 17.11 -18.26 8.80
N SER A 486 17.84 -17.31 9.40
CA SER A 486 18.30 -16.08 8.75
C SER A 486 19.42 -16.28 7.69
N ASP A 487 19.81 -17.53 7.46
CA ASP A 487 20.79 -18.01 6.48
C ASP A 487 20.16 -18.51 5.17
N GLY A 488 18.83 -18.57 5.08
CA GLY A 488 18.15 -19.15 3.93
C GLY A 488 17.91 -20.65 4.05
N THR A 489 17.98 -21.22 5.26
CA THR A 489 17.73 -22.65 5.50
C THR A 489 16.50 -22.90 6.40
N ASN A 490 16.21 -24.16 6.73
CA ASN A 490 15.17 -24.58 7.68
C ASN A 490 13.76 -23.99 7.48
N TYR A 491 13.30 -23.84 6.23
CA TYR A 491 11.96 -23.34 5.91
C TYR A 491 10.83 -24.12 6.60
N ARG A 492 9.85 -23.40 7.15
CA ARG A 492 8.58 -23.92 7.68
C ARG A 492 7.40 -23.13 7.13
N LYS A 493 6.23 -23.77 7.01
CA LYS A 493 4.99 -23.06 6.61
C LYS A 493 4.44 -22.24 7.76
N GLU A 494 4.70 -22.73 8.96
CA GLU A 494 4.35 -22.17 10.25
C GLU A 494 5.38 -21.11 10.66
N VAL A 495 4.94 -20.04 11.32
CA VAL A 495 5.78 -18.89 11.64
C VAL A 495 6.57 -19.08 12.94
N PHE A 496 7.69 -18.38 13.04
CA PHE A 496 8.40 -18.08 14.28
C PHE A 496 8.18 -16.59 14.61
N ILE A 497 7.78 -16.29 15.84
CA ILE A 497 7.75 -14.93 16.35
C ILE A 497 9.11 -14.63 16.99
N ARG A 498 9.79 -13.61 16.46
CA ARG A 498 10.98 -13.01 17.09
C ARG A 498 10.64 -11.76 17.87
N ARG A 499 11.48 -11.49 18.86
CA ARG A 499 11.26 -10.51 19.91
C ARG A 499 12.55 -9.76 20.17
N PHE A 500 12.58 -8.46 19.88
CA PHE A 500 13.73 -7.62 20.19
C PHE A 500 13.31 -6.40 20.99
N ALA A 501 13.90 -6.19 22.16
CA ALA A 501 13.91 -4.88 22.80
C ALA A 501 15.13 -4.09 22.32
N LEU A 502 14.98 -2.78 22.10
CA LEU A 502 16.15 -1.95 21.82
C LEU A 502 17.03 -1.80 23.08
N GLY A 503 18.34 -1.70 22.85
CA GLY A 503 19.33 -1.56 23.91
C GLY A 503 19.12 -0.29 24.75
N ALA A 504 19.56 -0.30 26.00
CA ALA A 504 19.40 0.84 26.90
C ALA A 504 20.39 1.97 26.58
N THR A 505 21.50 1.67 25.90
CA THR A 505 22.51 2.64 25.45
C THR A 505 22.89 2.46 23.98
N ARG A 506 23.69 3.38 23.44
CA ARG A 506 24.25 3.33 22.08
C ARG A 506 25.20 2.18 21.80
N ASP A 507 25.83 1.66 22.84
CA ASP A 507 26.83 0.60 22.75
C ASP A 507 26.21 -0.79 23.00
N ASP A 508 24.92 -0.82 23.39
CA ASP A 508 24.14 -2.04 23.64
C ASP A 508 23.65 -2.64 22.32
N GLN A 509 23.68 -3.97 22.20
CA GLN A 509 22.99 -4.69 21.14
C GLN A 509 21.47 -4.67 21.38
N ALA A 510 20.66 -4.92 20.34
CA ALA A 510 19.24 -5.18 20.59
C ALA A 510 19.14 -6.47 21.42
N GLN A 511 18.41 -6.42 22.53
CA GLN A 511 18.25 -7.60 23.38
C GLN A 511 17.29 -8.56 22.68
N ASP A 512 17.82 -9.69 22.21
CA ASP A 512 17.00 -10.83 21.80
C ASP A 512 16.23 -11.33 23.03
N LEU A 513 14.91 -11.14 23.00
CA LEU A 513 13.98 -11.61 24.02
C LEU A 513 13.43 -13.00 23.68
N GLY A 514 14.02 -13.66 22.68
CA GLY A 514 13.83 -15.05 22.31
C GLY A 514 12.79 -15.29 21.23
N GLU A 515 12.88 -16.48 20.65
CA GLU A 515 12.03 -16.95 19.55
C GLU A 515 10.95 -17.91 20.06
N GLN A 516 9.73 -17.78 19.52
CA GLN A 516 8.64 -18.73 19.77
C GLN A 516 8.12 -19.30 18.44
N PHE A 517 8.10 -20.63 18.33
CA PHE A 517 7.49 -21.33 17.20
C PHE A 517 5.96 -21.38 17.33
N MET A 518 5.25 -21.14 16.24
CA MET A 518 3.80 -20.99 16.20
C MET A 518 3.17 -21.99 15.23
N ALA A 519 3.06 -23.25 15.66
CA ALA A 519 2.55 -24.36 14.84
C ALA A 519 1.16 -24.09 14.21
N GLU A 520 0.33 -23.30 14.88
CA GLU A 520 -1.04 -22.98 14.46
C GLU A 520 -1.18 -21.69 13.65
N PHE A 521 -0.05 -21.11 13.20
CA PHE A 521 0.01 -19.89 12.39
C PHE A 521 0.73 -20.18 11.05
N PRO A 522 0.05 -20.83 10.10
CA PRO A 522 0.53 -21.05 8.73
C PRO A 522 0.68 -19.76 7.89
N GLU A 523 1.13 -19.94 6.64
CA GLU A 523 1.39 -18.88 5.65
C GLU A 523 0.14 -18.12 5.18
N ASP A 524 -1.02 -18.77 5.12
CA ASP A 524 -2.28 -18.20 4.62
C ASP A 524 -2.97 -17.23 5.60
N MET A 525 -2.40 -17.08 6.81
CA MET A 525 -2.86 -16.14 7.85
C MET A 525 -2.18 -14.76 7.78
N ASP A 526 -1.12 -14.60 6.97
CA ASP A 526 -0.52 -13.29 6.74
C ASP A 526 -1.26 -12.52 5.63
N PRO A 527 -1.36 -11.18 5.74
CA PRO A 527 -0.88 -10.34 6.83
C PRO A 527 -1.90 -10.23 7.99
N ALA A 528 -1.43 -10.44 9.21
CA ALA A 528 -2.21 -10.25 10.43
C ALA A 528 -2.20 -8.80 10.94
N ALA A 529 -3.04 -8.51 11.93
CA ALA A 529 -2.98 -7.30 12.77
C ALA A 529 -2.78 -7.68 14.24
N LEU A 530 -2.42 -6.70 15.09
CA LEU A 530 -2.26 -6.91 16.52
C LEU A 530 -3.41 -6.26 17.31
N LEU A 531 -4.04 -7.06 18.16
CA LEU A 531 -4.84 -6.62 19.30
C LEU A 531 -3.93 -6.48 20.51
N GLU A 532 -4.28 -5.61 21.45
CA GLU A 532 -3.68 -5.54 22.79
C GLU A 532 -2.17 -5.26 22.71
N ALA A 533 -1.79 -4.41 21.75
CA ALA A 533 -0.43 -3.99 21.39
C ALA A 533 0.35 -3.34 22.56
N ASP A 534 -0.36 -2.85 23.56
CA ASP A 534 0.09 -2.26 24.82
C ASP A 534 0.32 -3.29 25.95
N THR A 535 0.09 -4.59 25.69
CA THR A 535 0.21 -5.66 26.70
C THR A 535 1.47 -6.52 26.53
N LEU A 536 1.83 -7.26 27.59
CA LEU A 536 2.96 -8.21 27.62
C LEU A 536 2.83 -9.39 26.63
N THR A 537 1.63 -9.67 26.14
CA THR A 537 1.31 -10.82 25.29
C THR A 537 0.21 -10.41 24.29
N PRO A 538 0.53 -9.55 23.30
CA PRO A 538 -0.45 -9.05 22.34
C PRO A 538 -0.99 -10.20 21.48
N THR A 539 -2.16 -10.04 20.89
CA THR A 539 -2.85 -11.11 20.16
C THR A 539 -2.91 -10.81 18.67
N PHE A 540 -2.37 -11.71 17.84
CA PHE A 540 -2.52 -11.60 16.39
C PHE A 540 -3.96 -11.94 15.97
N LEU A 541 -4.63 -11.01 15.28
CA LEU A 541 -5.87 -11.26 14.57
C LEU A 541 -5.53 -11.52 13.09
N SER A 542 -5.91 -12.70 12.60
CA SER A 542 -5.70 -13.14 11.22
C SER A 542 -7.02 -13.48 10.55
N LEU A 543 -7.11 -13.27 9.23
CA LEU A 543 -8.25 -13.65 8.40
C LEU A 543 -7.89 -14.86 7.52
N SER A 544 -8.79 -15.83 7.39
CA SER A 544 -8.61 -16.97 6.48
C SER A 544 -9.94 -17.41 5.85
N ILE A 545 -9.88 -18.21 4.78
CA ILE A 545 -11.07 -18.91 4.26
C ILE A 545 -11.16 -20.28 4.92
N LYS A 546 -12.31 -20.62 5.52
CA LYS A 546 -12.46 -21.85 6.32
C LYS A 546 -12.76 -23.14 5.54
N ASN A 547 -13.25 -23.08 4.30
CA ASN A 547 -13.66 -24.28 3.53
C ASN A 547 -13.02 -24.38 2.15
N SER A 548 -12.87 -25.61 1.67
CA SER A 548 -12.34 -25.94 0.33
C SER A 548 -13.20 -25.43 -0.83
N GLU A 549 -14.42 -25.00 -0.55
CA GLU A 549 -15.34 -24.39 -1.51
C GLU A 549 -15.15 -22.87 -1.65
N GLY A 550 -14.38 -22.23 -0.76
CA GLY A 550 -14.01 -20.81 -0.89
C GLY A 550 -14.98 -19.79 -0.27
N ASN A 551 -15.96 -20.21 0.53
CA ASN A 551 -17.19 -19.45 0.78
C ASN A 551 -17.36 -18.84 2.19
N ALA A 552 -16.42 -19.06 3.13
CA ALA A 552 -16.60 -18.65 4.53
C ALA A 552 -15.37 -17.95 5.12
N ILE A 553 -15.54 -16.72 5.64
CA ILE A 553 -14.49 -16.00 6.39
C ILE A 553 -14.35 -16.54 7.81
N GLY A 554 -13.13 -16.91 8.17
CA GLY A 554 -12.70 -17.16 9.54
C GLY A 554 -11.88 -16.01 10.09
N ILE A 555 -12.12 -15.65 11.36
CA ILE A 555 -11.17 -14.87 12.16
C ILE A 555 -10.46 -15.87 13.09
N ARG A 556 -9.13 -15.81 13.13
CA ARG A 556 -8.31 -16.54 14.10
C ARG A 556 -7.56 -15.55 14.98
N LEU A 557 -7.63 -15.76 16.28
CA LEU A 557 -6.82 -15.08 17.27
C LEU A 557 -5.69 -16.02 17.70
N THR A 558 -4.47 -15.50 17.78
CA THR A 558 -3.29 -16.25 18.19
C THR A 558 -2.42 -15.37 19.09
N SER A 559 -2.30 -15.70 20.37
CA SER A 559 -1.50 -14.92 21.32
C SER A 559 -0.01 -14.95 20.93
N ALA A 560 0.67 -13.80 20.98
CA ALA A 560 2.12 -13.72 20.90
C ALA A 560 2.77 -14.13 22.24
N ALA A 561 2.53 -15.39 22.66
CA ALA A 561 3.05 -15.99 23.89
C ALA A 561 4.59 -15.95 23.96
N LYS A 562 5.16 -15.78 25.15
CA LYS A 562 6.61 -15.63 25.33
C LYS A 562 7.34 -16.95 25.02
N PRO A 563 8.66 -16.92 24.76
CA PRO A 563 9.42 -18.15 24.50
C PRO A 563 9.26 -19.17 25.63
N GLY A 564 8.84 -20.39 25.26
CA GLY A 564 8.57 -21.47 26.21
C GLY A 564 7.14 -21.52 26.76
N GLU A 565 6.32 -20.50 26.51
CA GLU A 565 4.88 -20.53 26.81
C GLU A 565 4.10 -21.07 25.60
N PRO A 566 3.04 -21.88 25.80
CA PRO A 566 2.18 -22.32 24.72
C PRO A 566 1.36 -21.14 24.17
N ALA A 567 1.32 -21.00 22.85
CA ALA A 567 0.43 -20.03 22.21
C ALA A 567 -1.04 -20.43 22.42
N LYS A 568 -1.84 -19.51 22.97
CA LYS A 568 -3.29 -19.63 23.00
C LYS A 568 -3.84 -19.28 21.61
N VAL A 569 -4.72 -20.14 21.10
CA VAL A 569 -5.32 -19.99 19.77
C VAL A 569 -6.83 -20.11 19.88
N GLU A 570 -7.55 -19.16 19.31
CA GLU A 570 -9.01 -19.10 19.33
C GLU A 570 -9.55 -18.81 17.93
N SER A 571 -10.69 -19.40 17.59
CA SER A 571 -11.39 -19.14 16.33
C SER A 571 -12.70 -18.41 16.61
N LEU A 572 -12.91 -17.27 15.97
CA LEU A 572 -14.15 -16.52 16.09
C LEU A 572 -15.04 -16.79 14.88
N ASP A 573 -16.21 -17.35 15.15
CA ASP A 573 -17.14 -17.87 14.14
C ASP A 573 -18.18 -16.86 13.66
N CYS A 574 -18.10 -15.61 14.11
CA CYS A 574 -19.12 -14.60 13.81
C CYS A 574 -19.21 -14.22 12.32
N LEU A 575 -18.17 -14.50 11.53
CA LEU A 575 -18.16 -14.31 10.08
C LEU A 575 -18.32 -15.60 9.25
N LYS A 576 -18.61 -16.75 9.88
CA LYS A 576 -18.65 -18.06 9.18
C LYS A 576 -19.67 -18.16 8.03
N ASN A 577 -20.69 -17.30 8.02
CA ASN A 577 -21.70 -17.21 6.97
C ASN A 577 -21.41 -16.05 5.98
N THR A 578 -20.24 -15.42 6.08
CA THR A 578 -19.83 -14.32 5.19
C THR A 578 -19.01 -14.87 4.04
N ASP A 579 -19.50 -14.61 2.83
CA ASP A 579 -18.84 -14.90 1.56
C ASP A 579 -17.42 -14.29 1.50
N ALA A 580 -16.46 -15.04 0.96
CA ALA A 580 -15.06 -14.61 0.94
C ALA A 580 -14.80 -13.35 0.08
N SER A 581 -15.76 -12.92 -0.75
CA SER A 581 -15.62 -11.70 -1.56
C SER A 581 -15.48 -10.42 -0.77
N TRP A 582 -15.92 -10.41 0.50
CA TRP A 582 -15.66 -9.32 1.42
C TRP A 582 -14.17 -9.13 1.76
N MET A 583 -13.31 -10.12 1.48
CA MET A 583 -11.85 -10.03 1.64
C MET A 583 -11.10 -9.62 0.35
N TYR A 584 -11.79 -9.33 -0.76
CA TYR A 584 -11.12 -8.86 -1.97
C TYR A 584 -10.65 -7.40 -1.89
N ARG A 585 -11.17 -6.62 -0.94
CA ARG A 585 -10.63 -5.33 -0.53
C ARG A 585 -9.86 -5.51 0.79
N PRO A 586 -8.79 -4.73 1.05
CA PRO A 586 -8.14 -4.72 2.36
C PRO A 586 -9.16 -4.39 3.45
N SER A 587 -9.15 -5.17 4.53
CA SER A 587 -10.00 -4.93 5.69
C SER A 587 -9.23 -4.07 6.71
N VAL A 588 -9.94 -3.29 7.50
CA VAL A 588 -9.33 -2.37 8.47
C VAL A 588 -9.67 -2.83 9.89
N LEU A 589 -8.66 -3.00 10.74
CA LEU A 589 -8.81 -3.07 12.18
C LEU A 589 -8.64 -1.65 12.74
N VAL A 590 -9.53 -1.25 13.65
CA VAL A 590 -9.37 -0.01 14.43
C VAL A 590 -9.69 -0.27 15.90
N ARG A 591 -8.89 0.33 16.80
CA ARG A 591 -9.11 0.33 18.26
C ARG A 591 -10.19 1.34 18.66
N ASP A 592 -11.06 0.95 19.59
CA ASP A 592 -11.91 1.90 20.31
C ASP A 592 -11.07 2.57 21.41
N VAL A 593 -10.80 3.88 21.29
CA VAL A 593 -9.96 4.57 22.27
C VAL A 593 -10.72 4.93 23.56
N THR A 594 -12.06 4.82 23.57
CA THR A 594 -12.88 5.03 24.78
C THR A 594 -13.07 3.76 25.60
N THR A 595 -13.00 2.59 24.95
CA THR A 595 -13.27 1.29 25.57
C THR A 595 -12.05 0.36 25.40
N PRO A 596 -11.27 0.10 26.47
CA PRO A 596 -10.16 -0.85 26.43
C PRO A 596 -10.58 -2.23 25.89
N HIS A 597 -9.65 -2.92 25.23
CA HIS A 597 -9.84 -4.27 24.67
C HIS A 597 -10.96 -4.42 23.63
N LYS A 598 -11.47 -3.31 23.08
CA LYS A 598 -12.52 -3.28 22.05
C LYS A 598 -12.00 -2.74 20.73
N TYR A 599 -12.34 -3.45 19.66
CA TYR A 599 -11.84 -3.22 18.30
C TYR A 599 -12.95 -3.47 17.28
N PHE A 600 -12.84 -2.82 16.13
CA PHE A 600 -13.74 -3.01 15.00
C PHE A 600 -12.94 -3.53 13.80
N VAL A 601 -13.33 -4.69 13.26
CA VAL A 601 -12.87 -5.19 11.96
C VAL A 601 -13.89 -4.76 10.91
N ILE A 602 -13.48 -3.85 10.03
CA ILE A 602 -14.31 -3.20 9.02
C ILE A 602 -13.94 -3.77 7.65
N PHE A 603 -14.90 -4.48 7.04
CA PHE A 603 -14.87 -4.92 5.65
C PHE A 603 -15.68 -3.93 4.81
N SER A 604 -15.30 -3.77 3.54
CA SER A 604 -16.04 -2.90 2.60
C SER A 604 -16.14 -3.53 1.22
N ARG A 605 -17.17 -3.14 0.47
CA ARG A 605 -17.45 -3.56 -0.91
C ARG A 605 -18.14 -2.44 -1.67
N SER A 606 -17.86 -2.30 -2.97
CA SER A 606 -18.58 -1.38 -3.85
C SER A 606 -19.39 -2.15 -4.90
N GLU A 607 -20.71 -2.01 -4.82
CA GLU A 607 -21.62 -2.63 -5.78
C GLU A 607 -22.21 -1.57 -6.71
N GLY A 608 -21.83 -1.64 -7.99
CA GLY A 608 -22.43 -0.81 -9.02
C GLY A 608 -23.82 -1.33 -9.40
N GLY A 609 -24.70 -0.45 -9.85
CA GLY A 609 -25.98 -0.84 -10.43
C GLY A 609 -25.80 -1.86 -11.56
N LYS A 610 -26.63 -2.91 -11.55
CA LYS A 610 -26.62 -3.94 -12.59
C LYS A 610 -27.22 -3.35 -13.86
N ASN A 611 -26.40 -3.29 -14.91
CA ASN A 611 -26.77 -2.73 -16.21
C ASN A 611 -26.55 -3.76 -17.31
N ASP A 612 -27.54 -3.94 -18.18
CA ASP A 612 -27.36 -4.63 -19.46
C ASP A 612 -27.15 -3.58 -20.56
N PHE A 613 -25.89 -3.29 -20.88
CA PHE A 613 -25.53 -2.37 -21.96
C PHE A 613 -25.71 -2.99 -23.36
N GLU A 614 -25.90 -4.30 -23.49
CA GLU A 614 -26.12 -4.96 -24.78
C GLU A 614 -27.59 -4.90 -25.21
N SER A 615 -28.54 -5.08 -24.28
CA SER A 615 -29.98 -5.15 -24.59
C SER A 615 -30.90 -4.21 -23.80
N GLY A 616 -30.49 -3.74 -22.60
CA GLY A 616 -31.32 -2.90 -21.73
C GLY A 616 -31.48 -1.46 -22.24
N THR A 617 -32.67 -0.87 -22.13
CA THR A 617 -32.96 0.49 -22.60
C THR A 617 -32.40 1.57 -21.67
N VAL A 618 -32.37 2.83 -22.13
CA VAL A 618 -31.91 3.99 -21.35
C VAL A 618 -32.61 4.09 -19.99
N ASP A 619 -33.93 3.90 -19.94
CA ASP A 619 -34.72 3.98 -18.71
C ASP A 619 -34.51 2.81 -17.74
N GLN A 620 -33.86 1.73 -18.20
CA GLN A 620 -33.50 0.55 -17.41
C GLN A 620 -32.08 0.66 -16.82
N LEU A 621 -31.33 1.72 -17.14
CA LEU A 621 -29.97 1.91 -16.64
C LEU A 621 -29.95 2.36 -15.18
N ASN A 622 -29.49 1.48 -14.28
CA ASN A 622 -29.14 1.87 -12.93
C ASN A 622 -27.69 2.39 -12.89
N LEU A 623 -27.51 3.70 -13.02
CA LEU A 623 -26.20 4.35 -12.96
C LEU A 623 -25.74 4.69 -11.53
N SER A 624 -26.29 4.02 -10.50
CA SER A 624 -25.86 4.18 -9.10
C SER A 624 -24.62 3.34 -8.77
N ALA A 625 -24.01 3.65 -7.63
CA ALA A 625 -23.17 2.70 -6.91
C ALA A 625 -23.39 2.83 -5.39
N ASP A 626 -23.33 1.69 -4.72
CA ASP A 626 -23.59 1.51 -3.29
C ASP A 626 -22.28 1.20 -2.55
N LEU A 627 -22.14 1.75 -1.34
CA LEU A 627 -21.11 1.32 -0.39
C LEU A 627 -21.74 0.33 0.59
N GLN A 628 -21.22 -0.89 0.63
CA GLN A 628 -21.58 -1.90 1.61
C GLN A 628 -20.45 -2.05 2.61
N LEU A 629 -20.79 -2.04 3.90
CA LEU A 629 -19.88 -2.30 5.01
C LEU A 629 -20.36 -3.49 5.82
N LYS A 630 -19.39 -4.22 6.38
CA LYS A 630 -19.62 -5.27 7.38
C LYS A 630 -18.62 -5.07 8.50
N ILE A 631 -19.11 -4.96 9.72
CA ILE A 631 -18.33 -4.55 10.89
C ILE A 631 -18.45 -5.63 11.97
N ALA A 632 -17.37 -6.36 12.23
CA ALA A 632 -17.26 -7.25 13.38
C ALA A 632 -16.67 -6.48 14.56
N THR A 633 -17.35 -6.50 15.71
CA THR A 633 -16.87 -5.96 16.98
C THR A 633 -16.18 -7.08 17.75
N ILE A 634 -14.89 -6.91 18.02
CA ILE A 634 -14.09 -7.80 18.86
C ILE A 634 -13.88 -7.09 20.20
N GLU A 635 -14.25 -7.72 21.31
CA GLU A 635 -14.20 -7.15 22.64
C GLU A 635 -13.76 -8.24 23.62
N ASN A 636 -12.69 -7.99 24.39
CA ASN A 636 -12.05 -8.98 25.26
C ASN A 636 -11.74 -10.31 24.53
N ASN A 637 -11.18 -10.20 23.31
CA ASN A 637 -10.87 -11.31 22.41
C ASN A 637 -12.09 -12.18 21.97
N GLN A 638 -13.33 -11.71 22.19
CA GLN A 638 -14.55 -12.36 21.70
C GLN A 638 -15.25 -11.50 20.64
N CYS A 639 -15.84 -12.14 19.62
CA CYS A 639 -16.65 -11.41 18.64
C CYS A 639 -18.07 -11.19 19.19
N THR A 640 -18.32 -10.01 19.77
CA THR A 640 -19.58 -9.70 20.47
C THR A 640 -20.71 -9.29 19.53
N LYS A 641 -20.40 -8.76 18.34
CA LYS A 641 -21.42 -8.31 17.38
C LYS A 641 -20.90 -8.27 15.95
N VAL A 642 -21.76 -8.58 14.99
CA VAL A 642 -21.55 -8.23 13.57
C VAL A 642 -22.68 -7.29 13.15
N ARG A 643 -22.35 -6.27 12.35
CA ARG A 643 -23.30 -5.32 11.77
C ARG A 643 -23.06 -5.19 10.28
N ASP A 644 -24.13 -5.19 9.51
CA ASP A 644 -24.09 -4.86 8.08
C ASP A 644 -24.71 -3.48 7.91
N GLN A 645 -24.08 -2.64 7.09
CA GLN A 645 -24.54 -1.29 6.79
C GLN A 645 -24.39 -1.02 5.30
N GLN A 646 -25.47 -0.59 4.65
CA GLN A 646 -25.49 -0.24 3.23
C GLN A 646 -25.82 1.24 3.10
N PHE A 647 -24.99 1.95 2.34
CA PHE A 647 -25.22 3.34 1.95
C PHE A 647 -25.60 3.32 0.47
N SER A 648 -26.90 3.11 0.21
CA SER A 648 -27.42 3.02 -1.15
C SER A 648 -27.29 4.34 -1.88
N GLY A 649 -26.80 4.27 -3.13
CA GLY A 649 -26.55 5.44 -3.96
C GLY A 649 -25.40 6.35 -3.49
N ALA A 650 -24.78 6.12 -2.33
CA ALA A 650 -23.79 7.02 -1.73
C ALA A 650 -22.47 7.14 -2.54
N LEU A 651 -22.28 6.30 -3.56
CA LEU A 651 -21.16 6.41 -4.49
C LEU A 651 -21.58 6.96 -5.86
N SER A 652 -22.88 7.21 -6.09
CA SER A 652 -23.41 7.74 -7.37
C SER A 652 -22.95 9.17 -7.63
N GLU A 653 -22.65 9.93 -6.58
CA GLU A 653 -22.08 11.28 -6.64
C GLU A 653 -20.64 11.30 -7.16
N PHE A 654 -20.01 10.13 -7.36
CA PHE A 654 -18.77 9.97 -8.12
C PHE A 654 -18.99 9.76 -9.62
N LEU A 655 -20.23 9.77 -10.13
CA LEU A 655 -20.51 9.80 -11.58
C LEU A 655 -20.42 11.26 -12.05
N TRP A 656 -19.62 11.59 -13.07
CA TRP A 656 -19.67 12.93 -13.66
C TRP A 656 -20.87 13.05 -14.59
N ASP A 657 -21.40 14.27 -14.72
CA ASP A 657 -22.45 14.56 -15.71
C ASP A 657 -22.00 14.22 -17.15
N GLU A 658 -20.74 14.45 -17.49
CA GLU A 658 -20.21 14.08 -18.82
C GLU A 658 -20.12 12.57 -19.05
N GLU A 659 -19.87 11.78 -18.00
CA GLU A 659 -19.90 10.32 -18.09
C GLU A 659 -21.34 9.81 -18.16
N LYS A 660 -22.24 10.37 -17.35
CA LYS A 660 -23.68 10.10 -17.41
C LYS A 660 -24.22 10.39 -18.81
N LYS A 661 -23.96 11.58 -19.36
CA LYS A 661 -24.27 11.94 -20.75
C LYS A 661 -23.63 10.98 -21.74
N GLY A 662 -22.36 10.60 -21.55
CA GLY A 662 -21.63 9.67 -22.41
C GLY A 662 -22.24 8.27 -22.46
N ILE A 663 -22.62 7.71 -21.31
CA ILE A 663 -23.31 6.41 -21.19
C ILE A 663 -24.68 6.48 -21.87
N LEU A 664 -25.49 7.48 -21.52
CA LEU A 664 -26.84 7.67 -22.08
C LEU A 664 -26.80 7.85 -23.60
N ALA A 665 -25.84 8.63 -24.11
CA ALA A 665 -25.65 8.85 -25.55
C ALA A 665 -25.20 7.58 -26.28
N ALA A 666 -24.33 6.76 -25.68
CA ALA A 666 -23.88 5.50 -26.27
C ALA A 666 -25.04 4.49 -26.36
N VAL A 667 -25.83 4.31 -25.29
CA VAL A 667 -27.01 3.42 -25.31
C VAL A 667 -28.07 3.95 -26.29
N ALA A 668 -28.34 5.26 -26.33
CA ALA A 668 -29.23 5.85 -27.33
C ALA A 668 -28.72 5.70 -28.78
N ASN A 669 -27.40 5.66 -29.01
CA ASN A 669 -26.81 5.40 -30.34
C ASN A 669 -26.94 3.93 -30.75
N ARG A 670 -26.77 2.98 -29.82
CA ARG A 670 -27.00 1.54 -30.03
C ARG A 670 -28.43 1.28 -30.54
N ASP A 671 -29.41 1.98 -29.97
CA ASP A 671 -30.84 1.78 -30.23
C ASP A 671 -31.35 2.44 -31.51
N LYS A 672 -30.54 3.28 -32.17
CA LYS A 672 -30.93 3.90 -33.45
C LYS A 672 -31.27 2.84 -34.50
N PRO A 673 -32.34 3.04 -35.28
CA PRO A 673 -32.70 2.13 -36.37
C PRO A 673 -31.63 2.18 -37.46
N CYS A 674 -31.01 1.03 -37.75
CA CYS A 674 -30.07 0.90 -38.85
C CYS A 674 -30.80 1.13 -40.19
N LYS A 675 -30.44 2.20 -40.90
CA LYS A 675 -30.92 2.43 -42.28
C LYS A 675 -30.47 1.28 -43.18
N SER A 676 -31.29 0.96 -44.16
CA SER A 676 -31.39 -0.40 -44.72
C SER A 676 -30.19 -0.87 -45.56
N VAL A 677 -30.04 -2.20 -45.60
CA VAL A 677 -29.25 -3.02 -46.53
C VAL A 677 -27.71 -3.00 -46.46
N GLU A 678 -27.02 -1.94 -46.00
CA GLU A 678 -25.54 -1.96 -45.87
C GLU A 678 -25.01 -2.75 -44.65
N GLY A 679 -25.23 -4.06 -44.66
CA GLY A 679 -24.57 -5.05 -43.80
C GLY A 679 -25.13 -5.13 -42.38
N SER A 680 -25.92 -6.17 -42.12
CA SER A 680 -26.31 -6.61 -40.78
C SER A 680 -25.10 -6.69 -39.83
N ASP A 681 -23.96 -7.20 -40.31
CA ASP A 681 -22.69 -7.25 -39.59
C ASP A 681 -22.13 -5.87 -39.21
N ARG A 682 -22.32 -4.84 -40.04
CA ARG A 682 -21.86 -3.46 -39.76
C ARG A 682 -22.73 -2.86 -38.67
N CYS A 683 -24.05 -3.01 -38.77
CA CYS A 683 -25.02 -2.64 -37.73
C CYS A 683 -24.72 -3.36 -36.41
N ARG A 684 -24.45 -4.68 -36.43
CA ARG A 684 -24.09 -5.45 -35.23
C ARG A 684 -22.79 -4.97 -34.59
N ARG A 685 -21.73 -4.74 -35.38
CA ARG A 685 -20.45 -4.19 -34.88
C ARG A 685 -20.62 -2.80 -34.27
N MET A 686 -21.42 -1.92 -34.87
CA MET A 686 -21.72 -0.60 -34.29
C MET A 686 -22.44 -0.70 -32.95
N ARG A 687 -23.44 -1.58 -32.83
CA ARG A 687 -24.15 -1.80 -31.55
C ARG A 687 -23.23 -2.37 -30.47
N GLN A 688 -22.40 -3.34 -30.82
CA GLN A 688 -21.39 -3.91 -29.91
C GLN A 688 -20.35 -2.86 -29.49
N TYR A 689 -19.96 -1.96 -30.39
CA TYR A 689 -19.04 -0.85 -30.09
C TYR A 689 -19.65 0.17 -29.11
N GLU A 690 -20.89 0.62 -29.35
CA GLU A 690 -21.53 1.59 -28.44
C GLU A 690 -21.89 0.95 -27.08
N ALA A 691 -22.31 -0.32 -27.05
CA ALA A 691 -22.50 -1.08 -25.81
C ALA A 691 -21.19 -1.19 -25.01
N GLY A 692 -20.10 -1.57 -25.67
CA GLY A 692 -18.76 -1.62 -25.08
C GLY A 692 -18.27 -0.26 -24.59
N ARG A 693 -18.60 0.83 -25.30
CA ARG A 693 -18.30 2.22 -24.89
C ARG A 693 -19.08 2.63 -23.64
N ALA A 694 -20.38 2.34 -23.57
CA ALA A 694 -21.18 2.59 -22.37
C ALA A 694 -20.63 1.83 -21.16
N GLN A 695 -20.29 0.55 -21.37
CA GLN A 695 -19.67 -0.33 -20.39
C GLN A 695 -18.29 0.16 -19.93
N GLU A 696 -17.45 0.68 -20.82
CA GLU A 696 -16.14 1.27 -20.49
C GLU A 696 -16.30 2.53 -19.62
N ILE A 697 -17.22 3.44 -19.98
CA ILE A 697 -17.45 4.68 -19.21
C ILE A 697 -18.01 4.34 -17.82
N PHE A 698 -18.95 3.38 -17.72
CA PHE A 698 -19.44 2.91 -16.42
C PHE A 698 -18.35 2.19 -15.60
N GLY A 699 -17.47 1.41 -16.26
CA GLY A 699 -16.28 0.84 -15.63
C GLY A 699 -15.32 1.90 -15.07
N LYS A 700 -15.13 3.03 -15.77
CA LYS A 700 -14.35 4.18 -15.25
C LYS A 700 -15.01 4.82 -14.02
N PHE A 701 -16.34 4.98 -14.02
CA PHE A 701 -17.08 5.40 -12.83
C PHE A 701 -16.87 4.45 -11.65
N LEU A 702 -17.11 3.16 -11.82
CA LEU A 702 -16.88 2.17 -10.76
C LEU A 702 -15.41 2.09 -10.32
N SER A 703 -14.46 2.41 -11.22
CA SER A 703 -13.04 2.51 -10.86
C SER A 703 -12.75 3.58 -9.81
N ARG A 704 -13.51 4.68 -9.82
CA ARG A 704 -13.38 5.77 -8.83
C ARG A 704 -14.03 5.43 -7.51
N THR A 705 -15.16 4.76 -7.53
CA THR A 705 -15.87 4.35 -6.30
C THR A 705 -15.10 3.25 -5.56
N ARG A 706 -14.48 2.32 -6.30
CA ARG A 706 -13.62 1.24 -5.79
C ARG A 706 -12.21 1.68 -5.43
N GLY A 707 -11.65 2.57 -6.24
CA GLY A 707 -10.36 3.23 -6.03
C GLY A 707 -10.42 4.37 -5.01
N GLY A 708 -11.53 4.50 -4.27
CA GLY A 708 -11.58 5.39 -3.11
C GLY A 708 -10.78 4.80 -1.95
N GLN A 709 -9.86 5.60 -1.39
CA GLN A 709 -9.19 5.33 -0.13
C GLN A 709 -10.25 5.32 0.97
N LEU A 710 -10.54 4.15 1.51
CA LEU A 710 -11.32 4.01 2.73
C LEU A 710 -10.34 4.12 3.89
N THR A 711 -10.53 5.11 4.76
CA THR A 711 -9.70 5.36 5.94
C THR A 711 -10.59 5.63 7.15
N VAL A 712 -10.01 5.43 8.32
CA VAL A 712 -10.68 5.57 9.61
C VAL A 712 -9.86 6.55 10.47
N ALA A 713 -10.53 7.42 11.22
CA ALA A 713 -9.91 8.26 12.26
C ALA A 713 -10.97 8.84 13.18
N ASP A 714 -10.62 9.25 14.40
CA ASP A 714 -11.50 10.12 15.20
C ASP A 714 -11.45 11.56 14.66
N VAL A 715 -12.27 11.84 13.63
CA VAL A 715 -12.35 13.17 13.01
C VAL A 715 -12.97 14.19 13.97
N SER A 716 -13.84 13.72 14.88
CA SER A 716 -14.67 14.58 15.71
C SER A 716 -14.08 14.92 17.09
N GLY A 717 -13.06 14.17 17.53
CA GLY A 717 -12.44 14.29 18.85
C GLY A 717 -13.30 13.71 19.97
N ASP A 718 -14.20 12.77 19.68
CA ASP A 718 -15.09 12.14 20.67
C ASP A 718 -14.67 10.71 21.07
N GLY A 719 -13.51 10.26 20.60
CA GLY A 719 -12.93 8.95 20.84
C GLY A 719 -13.57 7.83 20.01
N VAL A 720 -14.52 8.13 19.13
CA VAL A 720 -15.16 7.14 18.26
C VAL A 720 -14.58 7.27 16.85
N PRO A 721 -14.05 6.18 16.25
CA PRO A 721 -13.54 6.24 14.89
C PRO A 721 -14.65 6.52 13.86
N ASP A 722 -14.53 7.64 13.15
CA ASP A 722 -15.33 8.00 11.98
C ASP A 722 -14.78 7.34 10.70
N LEU A 723 -15.62 7.19 9.67
CA LEU A 723 -15.25 6.57 8.40
C LEU A 723 -15.17 7.61 7.29
N ILE A 724 -14.06 7.63 6.55
CA ILE A 724 -13.81 8.57 5.46
C ILE A 724 -13.54 7.78 4.18
N LEU A 725 -14.23 8.13 3.10
CA LEU A 725 -14.00 7.62 1.76
C LEU A 725 -13.52 8.76 0.85
N ALA A 726 -12.34 8.63 0.27
CA ALA A 726 -11.74 9.64 -0.60
C ALA A 726 -11.40 9.08 -1.98
N SER A 727 -12.06 9.54 -3.04
CA SER A 727 -11.77 9.12 -4.41
C SER A 727 -10.71 9.98 -5.08
N ASN A 728 -9.64 9.34 -5.52
CA ASN A 728 -8.40 9.98 -5.96
C ASN A 728 -8.18 9.97 -7.48
N LYS A 729 -9.05 9.33 -8.26
CA LYS A 729 -8.86 9.19 -9.73
C LYS A 729 -9.46 10.36 -10.51
N VAL A 730 -8.60 11.29 -10.93
CA VAL A 730 -8.88 12.13 -12.10
C VAL A 730 -8.29 11.41 -13.33
N PRO A 731 -9.07 11.09 -14.38
CA PRO A 731 -8.51 10.60 -15.64
C PRO A 731 -7.59 11.65 -16.27
N ALA A 732 -6.51 11.22 -16.90
CA ALA A 732 -5.53 12.12 -17.53
C ALA A 732 -6.08 12.95 -18.71
N ASP A 733 -7.30 12.65 -19.18
CA ASP A 733 -7.84 13.10 -20.47
C ASP A 733 -8.97 14.14 -20.38
N VAL A 734 -9.33 14.64 -19.19
CA VAL A 734 -10.45 15.58 -19.01
C VAL A 734 -9.96 16.89 -18.42
N GLN A 735 -9.66 17.86 -19.29
CA GLN A 735 -9.61 19.29 -18.94
C GLN A 735 -10.45 20.06 -19.96
N LYS A 736 -11.64 20.50 -19.55
CA LYS A 736 -12.51 21.60 -20.02
C LYS A 736 -13.98 21.40 -19.62
N SER A 737 -14.48 22.10 -18.59
CA SER A 737 -15.41 23.25 -18.75
C SER A 737 -16.10 23.71 -17.44
N ASP A 738 -16.51 25.00 -17.39
CA ASP A 738 -17.14 25.66 -16.24
C ASP A 738 -18.69 25.70 -16.27
N LYS A 739 -19.37 25.54 -15.10
CA LYS A 739 -20.41 26.46 -14.49
C LYS A 739 -21.37 25.83 -13.43
N PHE A 740 -21.84 26.69 -12.51
CA PHE A 740 -22.69 26.58 -11.28
C PHE A 740 -24.24 26.35 -11.50
N PRO A 741 -25.21 26.38 -10.51
CA PRO A 741 -25.24 26.25 -9.00
C PRO A 741 -26.43 25.46 -8.29
N GLU A 742 -26.27 25.14 -6.97
CA GLU A 742 -27.16 25.20 -5.73
C GLU A 742 -28.56 24.52 -5.45
N LEU A 743 -28.83 24.32 -4.11
CA LEU A 743 -30.08 24.08 -3.29
C LEU A 743 -30.62 22.61 -3.06
N ALA A 744 -31.29 22.18 -1.95
CA ALA A 744 -31.39 22.58 -0.51
C ALA A 744 -32.22 21.59 0.41
N HIS A 745 -31.75 21.32 1.65
CA HIS A 745 -32.40 20.94 2.95
C HIS A 745 -33.41 19.75 3.24
N ASP A 746 -33.19 19.12 4.43
CA ASP A 746 -34.10 18.33 5.35
C ASP A 746 -34.39 16.81 5.13
N LYS A 747 -34.69 15.92 6.12
CA LYS A 747 -34.43 15.80 7.61
C LYS A 747 -34.82 14.37 8.17
N PHE A 748 -34.49 14.08 9.44
CA PHE A 748 -34.81 12.94 10.37
C PHE A 748 -33.90 11.65 10.41
N SER A 749 -33.36 11.26 11.59
CA SER A 749 -32.29 10.20 11.72
C SER A 749 -32.18 9.26 12.98
N VAL A 750 -31.10 8.42 13.02
CA VAL A 750 -30.68 7.29 13.93
C VAL A 750 -29.11 7.28 14.15
N PRO A 751 -28.51 6.78 15.27
CA PRO A 751 -27.06 6.91 15.61
C PRO A 751 -26.14 5.74 15.15
N ARG A 752 -24.79 5.76 15.20
CA ARG A 752 -23.72 6.78 15.45
C ARG A 752 -22.45 6.26 14.71
N SER A 753 -22.34 6.54 13.42
CA SER A 753 -21.11 6.37 12.62
C SER A 753 -21.21 7.35 11.46
N ARG A 754 -20.27 8.30 11.34
CA ARG A 754 -20.31 9.29 10.26
C ARG A 754 -19.51 8.76 9.09
N LEU A 755 -20.10 8.87 7.90
CA LEU A 755 -19.42 8.70 6.64
C LEU A 755 -19.10 10.09 6.09
N PHE A 756 -17.85 10.33 5.73
CA PHE A 756 -17.42 11.52 5.01
C PHE A 756 -16.89 11.10 3.64
N ILE A 757 -17.42 11.66 2.56
CA ILE A 757 -17.12 11.22 1.18
C ILE A 757 -16.56 12.40 0.37
N GLY A 758 -15.41 12.20 -0.28
CA GLY A 758 -14.71 13.23 -1.06
C GLY A 758 -14.33 12.82 -2.47
N ARG A 759 -14.54 13.75 -3.41
CA ARG A 759 -14.26 13.66 -4.84
C ARG A 759 -13.30 14.79 -5.25
N LYS A 760 -12.51 14.55 -6.29
CA LYS A 760 -11.71 15.58 -6.96
C LYS A 760 -12.18 15.73 -8.40
N ASP A 761 -12.59 16.94 -8.78
CA ASP A 761 -12.94 17.24 -10.16
C ASP A 761 -11.72 17.71 -10.96
N ALA A 762 -11.85 17.68 -12.29
CA ALA A 762 -10.70 17.84 -13.19
C ALA A 762 -10.40 19.30 -13.56
N ASP A 763 -11.43 20.15 -13.56
CA ASP A 763 -11.32 21.62 -13.74
C ASP A 763 -11.86 22.43 -12.53
N ALA A 764 -12.64 21.79 -11.64
CA ALA A 764 -13.09 22.35 -10.37
C ALA A 764 -12.33 21.69 -9.20
N GLY A 765 -12.42 22.26 -7.99
CA GLY A 765 -11.73 21.74 -6.80
C GLY A 765 -12.28 20.42 -6.28
N LEU A 766 -11.90 20.05 -5.05
CA LEU A 766 -12.50 18.86 -4.43
C LEU A 766 -13.95 19.14 -4.02
N VAL A 767 -14.86 18.32 -4.53
CA VAL A 767 -16.30 18.31 -4.21
C VAL A 767 -16.57 17.16 -3.25
N PHE A 768 -17.47 17.33 -2.29
CA PHE A 768 -17.79 16.30 -1.30
C PHE A 768 -19.31 16.25 -1.14
N ASP A 769 -19.85 15.06 -0.90
CA ASP A 769 -21.17 14.68 -0.34
C ASP A 769 -21.12 13.15 -0.23
N VAL A 770 -21.72 12.46 0.74
CA VAL A 770 -22.75 12.83 1.75
C VAL A 770 -22.26 12.60 3.19
N ALA A 771 -22.76 13.39 4.14
CA ALA A 771 -22.83 12.99 5.56
C ALA A 771 -24.23 12.44 5.88
N ALA A 772 -24.36 11.14 6.19
CA ALA A 772 -25.67 10.54 6.45
C ALA A 772 -26.32 11.12 7.73
N PRO A 773 -27.64 11.40 7.74
CA PRO A 773 -28.16 12.61 8.39
C PRO A 773 -28.31 12.60 9.92
N ARG A 774 -28.46 13.81 10.48
CA ARG A 774 -29.03 14.09 11.81
C ARG A 774 -29.76 15.45 11.87
N LYS A 775 -30.67 15.69 12.82
CA LYS A 775 -31.73 14.72 13.10
C LYS A 775 -32.67 14.88 11.93
#